data_AF-A0A6J3ITQ1-F1
#
_entry.id   AF-A0A6J3ITQ1-F1
#
_cell.length_a   1.000
_cell.length_b   1.000
_cell.length_c   1.000
_cell.angle_alpha   90.00
_cell.angle_beta   90.00
_cell.angle_gamma   90.00
#
_symmetry.space_group_name_H-M   'P 1'
#
loop_
_entity.id
_entity.type
_entity.pdbx_description
1 polymer ?
#
loop_
_entity_poly.entity_id
_entity_poly.type
_entity_poly.pdbx_seq_one_letter_code
_entity_poly.pdbx_strand_id
1 'polypeptide(L)'
;MELVARQRRHWVTLQQSTPSPTEARVRGVWRRLKRKRKGDEVDGVDEVAKKKSKKEKDKDSKLEKALKAQNDLIWNIKDELKKVCSTNDLKELLIFNKQQVPSGESAILDRVADGMAFGALLPCEECSGQLVFKSDAYYCTGDVTAWTKCMVKTQTPNRKEWVTPKEFREISYLKKLKVKKQNRIFPPETSAPVAAAPPPSTALKPAAVNSAPAGKPLSNMKILTLGKLSRNKDDMKAMIEKLGGKLTGTANKASLCISTKKEVEKMNKKMEEVKEANVRVVSEDFLQDVSASTKSLQELFSVHILSPWGAEVKAEPVEVVAPKGKSGAPLSKKSKGQVKEEGINKSEKRMKLTLKGGAAVDPDSGLEHSAHVLEKGGKVFSATLGLVDIVKGTNSYYKLQLLEDDKESRYWIFRSWGRVGTVIGSNKLEEMPSKEDAIEHFMKLYEEKTGNAWHSKNFTKYPKKFYPLEIDYGQDEEAVKKLTVNPGTKSKLPKPVQDLIKMIFDVESMKKAMVEYEIDLQKMPLGKLSKRQIQAAYSILSEVQQAVSQGSSDSQILDLSNRFYTLIPHDFGMKKPPLLNNADSVQAKVEMLDNLLDIEVAYSLLRGGSDDSSKDPIDVNYEKLKTDMKVVDRDSEEAEIIRKYVKNTHATTHNAYDLEVVDIFKIEREGECQRYKPFKQLHNRRLLWHGSRTTNFAGILSQGLRIAPPEAPVTGYMFGKGIYFADMVSKSANYCHTSQGDPIGLILLGEVALGNMYELKQASHISKLPKGKHSVKGLGKTTPDPSASITLDGVEVPLGIGISSGVNDTCLLYNEYIVYDIAQVNLKYLLKLKFNFKTSLW
;
A
#
# COMPACT_ATOMS: atom_id res chain seq x y z
N MET A 1 -40.07 48.25 -31.70
CA MET A 1 -39.30 47.68 -30.55
C MET A 1 -39.90 48.16 -29.22
N GLU A 2 -41.13 47.76 -28.87
CA GLU A 2 -41.75 48.17 -27.59
C GLU A 2 -42.17 47.01 -26.66
N LEU A 3 -42.19 45.76 -27.15
CA LEU A 3 -42.41 44.60 -26.26
C LEU A 3 -41.19 44.29 -25.36
N VAL A 4 -39.96 44.57 -25.80
CA VAL A 4 -38.74 44.27 -25.01
C VAL A 4 -38.58 45.24 -23.82
N ALA A 5 -39.14 46.45 -23.90
CA ALA A 5 -39.13 47.43 -22.81
C ALA A 5 -40.14 47.12 -21.68
N ARG A 6 -41.09 46.21 -21.93
CA ARG A 6 -42.18 45.87 -20.99
C ARG A 6 -41.89 44.65 -20.11
N GLN A 7 -40.95 43.78 -20.50
CA GLN A 7 -40.62 42.55 -19.75
C GLN A 7 -39.50 42.73 -18.70
N ARG A 8 -38.80 43.88 -18.67
CA ARG A 8 -37.85 44.25 -17.59
C ARG A 8 -38.47 45.09 -16.46
N ARG A 9 -39.74 45.48 -16.55
CA ARG A 9 -40.47 46.28 -15.52
C ARG A 9 -41.50 45.47 -14.72
N HIS A 10 -41.22 44.18 -14.48
CA HIS A 10 -42.05 43.29 -13.65
C HIS A 10 -41.28 42.46 -12.61
N TRP A 11 -40.01 42.81 -12.35
CA TRP A 11 -39.18 42.18 -11.31
C TRP A 11 -38.61 43.18 -10.29
N VAL A 12 -39.02 44.44 -10.33
CA VAL A 12 -38.59 45.50 -9.40
C VAL A 12 -39.78 46.38 -8.98
N THR A 13 -40.68 45.82 -8.17
CA THR A 13 -41.45 46.49 -7.08
C THR A 13 -42.47 45.53 -6.47
N LEU A 14 -42.06 44.75 -5.47
CA LEU A 14 -42.93 44.22 -4.41
C LEU A 14 -42.04 43.63 -3.29
N GLN A 15 -42.55 43.65 -2.05
CA GLN A 15 -41.89 43.19 -0.81
C GLN A 15 -40.74 44.05 -0.25
N GLN A 16 -41.11 45.23 0.27
CA GLN A 16 -40.59 45.65 1.58
C GLN A 16 -41.47 45.04 2.69
N SER A 17 -40.98 44.04 3.44
CA SER A 17 -41.44 43.75 4.81
C SER A 17 -40.60 42.67 5.52
N THR A 18 -39.93 43.07 6.61
CA THR A 18 -39.61 42.28 7.84
C THR A 18 -39.12 40.82 7.76
N PRO A 19 -37.87 40.54 8.16
CA PRO A 19 -37.44 39.21 8.63
C PRO A 19 -37.97 38.89 10.04
N SER A 20 -38.23 37.61 10.30
CA SER A 20 -38.83 37.07 11.53
C SER A 20 -37.79 36.73 12.64
N PRO A 21 -38.20 36.43 13.89
CA PRO A 21 -37.33 36.68 15.06
C PRO A 21 -36.56 35.46 15.59
N THR A 22 -35.32 35.26 15.14
CA THR A 22 -34.37 34.34 15.82
C THR A 22 -32.93 34.85 15.96
N GLU A 23 -32.42 35.72 15.09
CA GLU A 23 -31.01 36.16 15.17
C GLU A 23 -30.72 37.36 16.10
N ALA A 24 -31.76 38.05 16.58
CA ALA A 24 -31.61 39.15 17.54
C ALA A 24 -31.21 38.69 18.97
N ARG A 25 -31.31 37.38 19.28
CA ARG A 25 -31.21 36.89 20.67
C ARG A 25 -29.79 36.54 21.15
N VAL A 26 -28.78 36.55 20.28
CA VAL A 26 -27.38 36.24 20.67
C VAL A 26 -26.56 37.49 21.04
N ARG A 27 -26.83 38.65 20.42
CA ARG A 27 -26.11 39.92 20.74
C ARG A 27 -26.57 40.58 22.04
N GLY A 28 -27.72 40.17 22.61
CA GLY A 28 -28.27 40.71 23.85
C GLY A 28 -27.71 40.10 25.14
N VAL A 29 -27.26 38.83 25.12
CA VAL A 29 -26.86 38.10 26.34
C VAL A 29 -25.47 38.54 26.84
N TRP A 30 -24.51 38.72 25.93
CA TRP A 30 -23.14 39.16 26.28
C TRP A 30 -23.08 40.59 26.85
N ARG A 31 -24.11 41.41 26.67
CA ARG A 31 -24.15 42.79 27.19
C ARG A 31 -24.81 42.94 28.57
N ARG A 32 -25.42 41.88 29.12
CA ARG A 32 -26.11 41.89 30.43
C ARG A 32 -25.29 41.32 31.60
N LEU A 33 -24.10 40.75 31.35
CA LEU A 33 -23.23 40.16 32.39
C LEU A 33 -22.06 41.05 32.87
N LYS A 34 -21.95 42.30 32.39
CA LYS A 34 -20.83 43.22 32.72
C LYS A 34 -21.19 44.43 33.62
N ARG A 35 -22.40 44.47 34.20
CA ARG A 35 -22.86 45.57 35.07
C ARG A 35 -23.80 45.13 36.21
N LYS A 36 -23.25 44.47 37.24
CA LYS A 36 -23.62 44.66 38.68
C LYS A 36 -22.80 43.74 39.60
N ARG A 37 -21.81 44.31 40.28
CA ARG A 37 -21.55 44.23 41.75
C ARG A 37 -20.18 44.87 42.05
N LYS A 38 -20.23 46.03 42.71
CA LYS A 38 -19.22 46.45 43.71
C LYS A 38 -19.63 45.78 45.03
N GLY A 39 -18.69 45.54 45.94
CA GLY A 39 -18.99 45.12 47.31
C GLY A 39 -17.93 44.17 47.87
N ASP A 40 -16.96 44.76 48.55
CA ASP A 40 -16.30 44.31 49.78
C ASP A 40 -15.20 43.23 49.76
N GLU A 41 -14.26 43.43 50.70
CA GLU A 41 -13.08 42.62 51.06
C GLU A 41 -13.55 41.32 51.78
N VAL A 42 -12.74 40.28 52.08
CA VAL A 42 -11.49 40.21 52.85
C VAL A 42 -10.80 38.83 52.61
N ASP A 43 -9.46 38.83 52.61
CA ASP A 43 -8.44 37.75 52.83
C ASP A 43 -8.58 36.29 52.30
N GLY A 44 -7.46 35.73 51.79
CA GLY A 44 -7.34 34.28 51.57
C GLY A 44 -6.23 33.68 50.68
N VAL A 45 -4.94 34.07 50.84
CA VAL A 45 -3.71 33.29 50.43
C VAL A 45 -3.39 33.06 48.91
N ASP A 46 -2.39 33.80 48.38
CA ASP A 46 -1.54 33.53 47.16
C ASP A 46 -0.07 33.39 47.70
N GLU A 47 0.89 32.61 47.20
CA GLU A 47 1.01 31.88 45.92
C GLU A 47 0.96 30.32 46.10
N VAL A 48 1.64 29.39 45.38
CA VAL A 48 2.87 29.39 44.54
C VAL A 48 2.59 28.83 43.14
N ALA A 49 2.44 29.74 42.17
CA ALA A 49 2.46 29.42 40.74
C ALA A 49 3.06 30.57 39.89
N LYS A 50 4.14 31.23 40.37
CA LYS A 50 4.84 32.28 39.61
C LYS A 50 6.37 32.16 39.65
N LYS A 51 6.95 31.79 38.50
CA LYS A 51 8.11 32.48 37.88
C LYS A 51 8.41 31.96 36.47
N LYS A 52 7.56 32.32 35.50
CA LYS A 52 8.09 32.62 34.14
C LYS A 52 8.98 33.86 34.27
N SER A 53 10.15 33.85 33.65
CA SER A 53 11.14 34.89 33.90
C SER A 53 10.69 36.24 33.34
N LYS A 54 11.05 37.35 34.00
CA LYS A 54 10.77 38.72 33.52
C LYS A 54 11.27 38.94 32.08
N LYS A 55 12.39 38.30 31.74
CA LYS A 55 13.07 38.32 30.44
C LYS A 55 12.27 37.62 29.32
N GLU A 56 11.38 36.67 29.63
CA GLU A 56 10.50 36.03 28.65
C GLU A 56 9.25 36.87 28.35
N LYS A 57 8.57 37.39 29.39
CA LYS A 57 7.41 38.29 29.18
C LYS A 57 7.79 39.53 28.36
N ASP A 58 8.98 40.09 28.59
CA ASP A 58 9.49 41.21 27.81
C ASP A 58 9.85 40.84 26.36
N LYS A 59 10.19 39.57 26.09
CA LYS A 59 10.39 39.06 24.71
C LYS A 59 9.07 38.85 24.00
N ASP A 60 8.11 38.18 24.64
CA ASP A 60 6.78 37.91 24.08
C ASP A 60 6.06 39.22 23.72
N SER A 61 6.07 40.21 24.62
CA SER A 61 5.48 41.54 24.36
C SER A 61 6.18 42.32 23.23
N LYS A 62 7.50 42.14 23.06
CA LYS A 62 8.24 42.72 21.92
C LYS A 62 7.90 42.03 20.61
N LEU A 63 7.76 40.70 20.62
CA LEU A 63 7.40 39.90 19.45
C LEU A 63 5.97 40.21 18.97
N GLU A 64 5.02 40.33 19.89
CA GLU A 64 3.63 40.71 19.60
C GLU A 64 3.54 42.11 18.96
N LYS A 65 4.27 43.09 19.51
CA LYS A 65 4.37 44.44 18.93
C LYS A 65 4.99 44.43 17.52
N ALA A 66 6.00 43.61 17.30
CA ALA A 66 6.65 43.49 16.00
C ALA A 66 5.76 42.80 14.96
N LEU A 67 5.03 41.73 15.35
CA LEU A 67 4.04 41.06 14.50
C LEU A 67 2.89 41.99 14.11
N LYS A 68 2.41 42.82 15.05
CA LYS A 68 1.41 43.85 14.76
C LYS A 68 1.93 44.87 13.73
N ALA A 69 3.10 45.46 13.98
CA ALA A 69 3.70 46.44 13.06
C ALA A 69 3.95 45.86 11.66
N GLN A 70 4.34 44.58 11.56
CA GLN A 70 4.49 43.88 10.29
C GLN A 70 3.15 43.71 9.56
N ASN A 71 2.09 43.31 10.26
CA ASN A 71 0.77 43.16 9.65
C ASN A 71 0.22 44.52 9.19
N ASP A 72 0.35 45.57 10.00
CA ASP A 72 -0.06 46.93 9.66
C ASP A 72 0.68 47.43 8.40
N LEU A 73 1.99 47.14 8.27
CA LEU A 73 2.77 47.45 7.06
C LEU A 73 2.23 46.72 5.81
N ILE A 74 1.95 45.42 5.91
CA ILE A 74 1.43 44.63 4.77
C ILE A 74 0.05 45.15 4.34
N TRP A 75 -0.85 45.43 5.28
CA TRP A 75 -2.19 45.96 4.96
C TRP A 75 -2.12 47.34 4.32
N ASN A 76 -1.28 48.24 4.84
CA ASN A 76 -1.06 49.56 4.23
C ASN A 76 -0.55 49.44 2.78
N ILE A 77 0.35 48.49 2.49
CA ILE A 77 0.81 48.26 1.11
C ILE A 77 -0.34 47.74 0.22
N LYS A 78 -1.14 46.78 0.70
CA LYS A 78 -2.29 46.24 -0.05
C LYS A 78 -3.33 47.32 -0.36
N ASP A 79 -3.68 48.15 0.63
CA ASP A 79 -4.72 49.17 0.48
C ASP A 79 -4.30 50.28 -0.49
N GLU A 80 -3.04 50.69 -0.49
CA GLU A 80 -2.52 51.68 -1.44
C GLU A 80 -2.34 51.10 -2.85
N LEU A 81 -1.82 49.88 -2.98
CA LEU A 81 -1.76 49.19 -4.28
C LEU A 81 -3.15 49.03 -4.90
N LYS A 82 -4.17 48.68 -4.11
CA LYS A 82 -5.55 48.52 -4.57
C LYS A 82 -6.21 49.85 -5.01
N LYS A 83 -5.75 50.99 -4.50
CA LYS A 83 -6.25 52.31 -4.91
C LYS A 83 -5.62 52.82 -6.21
N VAL A 84 -4.36 52.44 -6.49
CA VAL A 84 -3.52 53.13 -7.49
C VAL A 84 -3.02 52.23 -8.62
N CYS A 85 -3.05 50.90 -8.48
CA CYS A 85 -2.62 49.95 -9.51
C CYS A 85 -3.81 49.13 -10.03
N SER A 86 -3.90 48.94 -11.34
CA SER A 86 -4.81 47.97 -11.96
C SER A 86 -4.32 46.53 -11.76
N THR A 87 -5.20 45.55 -11.99
CA THR A 87 -4.83 44.13 -11.92
C THR A 87 -3.76 43.74 -12.95
N ASN A 88 -3.56 44.51 -14.04
CA ASN A 88 -2.51 44.24 -15.02
C ASN A 88 -1.15 44.81 -14.56
N ASP A 89 -1.13 46.02 -14.01
CA ASP A 89 0.07 46.64 -13.43
C ASP A 89 0.70 45.73 -12.36
N LEU A 90 -0.14 45.13 -11.51
CA LEU A 90 0.29 44.18 -10.49
C LEU A 90 0.88 42.88 -11.08
N LYS A 91 0.47 42.45 -12.28
CA LYS A 91 1.08 41.31 -12.98
C LYS A 91 2.45 41.68 -13.55
N GLU A 92 2.57 42.86 -14.16
CA GLU A 92 3.84 43.34 -14.70
C GLU A 92 4.89 43.53 -13.60
N LEU A 93 4.50 44.07 -12.44
CA LEU A 93 5.35 44.16 -11.25
C LEU A 93 5.87 42.79 -10.78
N LEU A 94 5.05 41.73 -10.83
CA LEU A 94 5.48 40.36 -10.53
C LEU A 94 6.45 39.83 -11.58
N ILE A 95 6.11 39.96 -12.87
CA ILE A 95 6.90 39.46 -14.00
C ILE A 95 8.29 40.10 -14.01
N PHE A 96 8.37 41.42 -13.82
CA PHE A 96 9.65 42.15 -13.76
C PHE A 96 10.56 41.67 -12.62
N ASN A 97 9.97 41.38 -11.46
CA ASN A 97 10.68 40.81 -10.30
C ASN A 97 10.86 39.29 -10.38
N LYS A 98 10.68 38.69 -11.57
CA LYS A 98 10.80 37.24 -11.86
C LYS A 98 9.94 36.36 -10.95
N GLN A 99 8.81 36.88 -10.48
CA GLN A 99 7.82 36.14 -9.71
C GLN A 99 6.73 35.60 -10.64
N GLN A 100 6.27 34.36 -10.40
CA GLN A 100 5.10 33.84 -11.11
C GLN A 100 3.85 34.67 -10.79
N VAL A 101 2.94 34.81 -11.76
CA VAL A 101 1.63 35.43 -11.58
C VAL A 101 0.62 34.39 -11.09
N PRO A 102 0.02 34.54 -9.89
CA PRO A 102 -1.01 33.64 -9.40
C PRO A 102 -2.39 33.96 -10.02
N SER A 103 -3.30 32.99 -10.01
CA SER A 103 -4.68 33.19 -10.42
C SER A 103 -5.50 33.89 -9.32
N GLY A 104 -6.23 34.95 -9.70
CA GLY A 104 -7.12 35.69 -8.81
C GLY A 104 -6.48 36.95 -8.23
N GLU A 105 -7.21 38.07 -8.29
CA GLU A 105 -6.73 39.42 -7.95
C GLU A 105 -6.17 39.53 -6.52
N SER A 106 -6.86 38.93 -5.54
CA SER A 106 -6.40 38.88 -4.14
C SER A 106 -5.02 38.20 -4.00
N ALA A 107 -4.79 37.09 -4.70
CA ALA A 107 -3.52 36.37 -4.65
C ALA A 107 -2.38 37.14 -5.35
N ILE A 108 -2.71 37.91 -6.40
CA ILE A 108 -1.77 38.81 -7.08
C ILE A 108 -1.36 39.93 -6.11
N LEU A 109 -2.34 40.62 -5.51
CA LEU A 109 -2.12 41.71 -4.55
C LEU A 109 -1.29 41.24 -3.35
N ASP A 110 -1.60 40.07 -2.79
CA ASP A 110 -0.88 39.47 -1.67
C ASP A 110 0.59 39.15 -2.01
N ARG A 111 0.86 38.67 -3.23
CA ARG A 111 2.23 38.35 -3.67
C ARG A 111 3.06 39.61 -3.96
N VAL A 112 2.45 40.65 -4.54
CA VAL A 112 3.12 41.95 -4.70
C VAL A 112 3.40 42.59 -3.34
N ALA A 113 2.44 42.54 -2.40
CA ALA A 113 2.63 43.10 -1.06
C ALA A 113 3.74 42.41 -0.26
N ASP A 114 3.84 41.06 -0.31
CA ASP A 114 4.97 40.33 0.31
C ASP A 114 6.31 40.64 -0.37
N GLY A 115 6.32 40.68 -1.71
CA GLY A 115 7.50 41.02 -2.50
C GLY A 115 8.02 42.43 -2.20
N MET A 116 7.13 43.42 -2.08
CA MET A 116 7.48 44.79 -1.71
C MET A 116 7.92 44.90 -0.25
N ALA A 117 7.23 44.24 0.70
CA ALA A 117 7.50 44.37 2.13
C ALA A 117 8.80 43.67 2.60
N PHE A 118 9.26 42.65 1.87
CA PHE A 118 10.39 41.79 2.29
C PHE A 118 11.45 41.53 1.20
N GLY A 119 11.19 41.89 -0.06
CA GLY A 119 12.05 41.63 -1.24
C GLY A 119 11.51 40.52 -2.15
N ALA A 120 11.97 40.45 -3.40
CA ALA A 120 11.58 39.39 -4.33
C ALA A 120 12.12 38.02 -3.89
N LEU A 121 11.27 36.98 -3.87
CA LEU A 121 11.68 35.61 -3.52
C LEU A 121 12.55 35.02 -4.63
N LEU A 122 13.63 34.34 -4.25
CA LEU A 122 14.38 33.51 -5.19
C LEU A 122 13.63 32.19 -5.48
N PRO A 123 13.92 31.55 -6.63
CA PRO A 123 13.48 30.19 -6.91
C PRO A 123 13.89 29.22 -5.80
N CYS A 124 13.07 28.18 -5.58
CA CYS A 124 13.35 27.08 -4.67
C CYS A 124 14.63 26.34 -5.09
N GLU A 125 15.52 26.07 -4.14
CA GLU A 125 16.83 25.47 -4.41
C GLU A 125 16.74 24.01 -4.87
N GLU A 126 15.70 23.27 -4.49
CA GLU A 126 15.49 21.87 -4.90
C GLU A 126 14.88 21.70 -6.31
N CYS A 127 14.06 22.64 -6.79
CA CYS A 127 13.26 22.45 -8.02
C CYS A 127 13.12 23.68 -8.91
N SER A 128 13.79 24.79 -8.59
CA SER A 128 13.62 26.11 -9.23
C SER A 128 12.17 26.65 -9.24
N GLY A 129 11.26 26.06 -8.45
CA GLY A 129 9.87 26.48 -8.35
C GLY A 129 9.67 27.76 -7.52
N GLN A 130 8.54 28.44 -7.73
CA GLN A 130 8.18 29.63 -6.95
C GLN A 130 7.92 29.27 -5.47
N LEU A 131 8.55 30.01 -4.56
CA LEU A 131 8.19 30.02 -3.13
C LEU A 131 7.02 30.98 -2.88
N VAL A 132 6.12 30.64 -1.97
CA VAL A 132 4.89 31.41 -1.69
C VAL A 132 4.58 31.40 -0.21
N PHE A 133 4.37 32.57 0.39
CA PHE A 133 3.89 32.65 1.76
C PHE A 133 2.50 32.01 1.89
N LYS A 134 2.33 31.16 2.90
CA LYS A 134 1.02 30.73 3.44
C LYS A 134 1.15 30.65 4.95
N SER A 135 0.21 31.26 5.68
CA SER A 135 0.01 31.14 7.14
C SER A 135 1.25 31.32 8.05
N ASP A 136 2.12 30.31 8.05
CA ASP A 136 3.18 29.99 8.99
C ASP A 136 4.56 29.79 8.34
N ALA A 137 4.65 29.74 7.00
CA ALA A 137 5.91 29.60 6.26
C ALA A 137 5.81 29.99 4.77
N TYR A 138 6.94 29.90 4.07
CA TYR A 138 7.00 29.88 2.61
C TYR A 138 7.01 28.43 2.14
N TYR A 139 6.10 28.12 1.23
CA TYR A 139 5.93 26.81 0.62
C TYR A 139 6.28 26.86 -0.85
N CYS A 140 6.99 25.85 -1.35
CA CYS A 140 7.19 25.72 -2.79
C CYS A 140 5.89 25.32 -3.52
N THR A 141 5.65 25.92 -4.68
CA THR A 141 4.57 25.56 -5.61
C THR A 141 5.05 24.83 -6.86
N GLY A 142 6.36 24.61 -7.02
CA GLY A 142 6.92 23.75 -8.06
C GLY A 142 6.79 22.26 -7.75
N ASP A 143 7.26 21.46 -8.69
CA ASP A 143 7.31 20.00 -8.63
C ASP A 143 8.78 19.58 -8.83
N VAL A 144 9.29 18.62 -8.05
CA VAL A 144 10.70 18.13 -8.12
C VAL A 144 10.91 17.30 -9.39
N THR A 145 9.87 16.55 -9.76
CA THR A 145 9.77 15.81 -11.01
C THR A 145 8.34 15.94 -11.54
N ALA A 146 8.03 15.38 -12.70
CA ALA A 146 6.66 15.25 -13.19
C ALA A 146 5.77 14.27 -12.39
N TRP A 147 6.34 13.56 -11.42
CA TRP A 147 5.64 12.64 -10.51
C TRP A 147 5.41 13.27 -9.14
N THR A 148 6.34 14.11 -8.65
CA THR A 148 6.39 14.51 -7.23
C THR A 148 6.42 16.00 -7.03
N LYS A 149 5.47 16.50 -6.24
CA LYS A 149 5.39 17.91 -5.86
C LYS A 149 6.51 18.29 -4.88
N CYS A 150 7.11 19.47 -5.04
CA CYS A 150 8.09 19.98 -4.10
C CYS A 150 7.46 20.26 -2.72
N MET A 151 8.14 19.77 -1.69
CA MET A 151 7.73 19.76 -0.28
C MET A 151 8.42 20.87 0.54
N VAL A 152 9.37 21.62 -0.03
CA VAL A 152 10.13 22.67 0.67
C VAL A 152 9.21 23.65 1.39
N LYS A 153 9.37 23.67 2.73
CA LYS A 153 8.81 24.62 3.69
C LYS A 153 9.99 25.36 4.33
N THR A 154 10.00 26.68 4.28
CA THR A 154 11.02 27.50 4.97
C THR A 154 10.42 28.77 5.54
N GLN A 155 10.86 29.21 6.71
CA GLN A 155 10.54 30.54 7.25
C GLN A 155 11.55 31.60 6.79
N THR A 156 12.74 31.19 6.34
CA THR A 156 13.84 32.06 5.93
C THR A 156 14.20 31.84 4.45
N PRO A 157 13.33 32.20 3.50
CA PRO A 157 13.61 32.06 2.08
C PRO A 157 14.68 33.08 1.63
N ASN A 158 15.52 32.69 0.68
CA ASN A 158 16.47 33.60 0.06
C ASN A 158 15.73 34.63 -0.82
N ARG A 159 16.14 35.91 -0.73
CA ARG A 159 15.48 37.05 -1.39
C ARG A 159 16.47 38.02 -2.03
N LYS A 160 16.04 38.64 -3.14
CA LYS A 160 16.66 39.82 -3.76
C LYS A 160 15.85 41.07 -3.43
N GLU A 161 16.45 42.24 -3.63
CA GLU A 161 15.72 43.51 -3.46
C GLU A 161 14.59 43.61 -4.50
N TRP A 162 13.46 44.16 -4.09
CA TRP A 162 12.33 44.39 -4.97
C TRP A 162 12.58 45.64 -5.81
N VAL A 163 12.47 45.52 -7.13
CA VAL A 163 12.74 46.60 -8.07
C VAL A 163 11.43 47.04 -8.74
N THR A 164 11.06 48.30 -8.53
CA THR A 164 9.96 48.94 -9.27
C THR A 164 10.48 49.40 -10.63
N PRO A 165 9.84 49.00 -11.76
CA PRO A 165 10.21 49.47 -13.10
C PRO A 165 10.15 51.00 -13.22
N LYS A 166 10.79 51.56 -14.25
CA LYS A 166 10.87 53.04 -14.41
C LYS A 166 9.51 53.64 -14.76
N GLU A 167 8.69 52.86 -15.43
CA GLU A 167 7.35 53.15 -15.95
C GLU A 167 6.36 53.38 -14.80
N PHE A 168 6.50 52.66 -13.69
CA PHE A 168 5.65 52.81 -12.49
C PHE A 168 6.14 53.89 -11.51
N ARG A 169 7.11 54.73 -11.87
CA ARG A 169 7.65 55.80 -11.00
C ARG A 169 6.76 57.04 -10.91
N GLU A 170 5.76 57.16 -11.77
CA GLU A 170 4.74 58.22 -11.70
C GLU A 170 3.79 58.03 -10.51
N ILE A 171 3.64 56.78 -10.05
CA ILE A 171 2.87 56.46 -8.85
C ILE A 171 3.60 56.99 -7.61
N SER A 172 3.06 58.07 -7.05
CA SER A 172 3.66 58.83 -5.95
C SER A 172 3.87 58.03 -4.65
N TYR A 173 3.12 56.93 -4.45
CA TYR A 173 3.34 55.95 -3.39
C TYR A 173 4.61 55.11 -3.62
N LEU A 174 4.74 54.50 -4.81
CA LEU A 174 5.88 53.65 -5.19
C LEU A 174 7.21 54.43 -5.19
N LYS A 175 7.17 55.73 -5.51
CA LYS A 175 8.33 56.63 -5.45
C LYS A 175 8.81 56.94 -4.02
N LYS A 176 7.95 56.81 -2.99
CA LYS A 176 8.26 57.12 -1.59
C LYS A 176 8.62 55.89 -0.74
N LEU A 177 8.28 54.68 -1.19
CA LEU A 177 8.41 53.47 -0.40
C LEU A 177 9.86 52.95 -0.33
N LYS A 178 10.65 53.47 0.63
CA LYS A 178 11.96 52.91 1.00
C LYS A 178 11.80 51.74 1.99
N VAL A 179 11.65 50.52 1.48
CA VAL A 179 11.57 49.32 2.34
C VAL A 179 12.97 48.89 2.77
N LYS A 180 13.19 48.77 4.08
CA LYS A 180 14.42 48.20 4.64
C LYS A 180 14.36 46.68 4.54
N LYS A 181 15.45 46.03 4.13
CA LYS A 181 15.57 44.57 4.10
C LYS A 181 15.34 44.01 5.51
N GLN A 182 14.22 43.32 5.70
CA GLN A 182 13.80 42.72 6.96
C GLN A 182 13.27 41.31 6.69
N ASN A 183 13.55 40.37 7.61
CA ASN A 183 12.99 39.03 7.52
C ASN A 183 11.55 39.04 8.03
N ARG A 184 10.69 38.22 7.43
CA ARG A 184 9.32 38.05 7.92
C ARG A 184 9.34 37.37 9.30
N ILE A 185 8.67 37.99 10.26
CA ILE A 185 8.46 37.48 11.61
C ILE A 185 7.24 36.57 11.60
N PHE A 186 7.37 35.40 12.22
CA PHE A 186 6.30 34.42 12.39
C PHE A 186 5.85 34.36 13.86
N PRO A 187 4.59 33.99 14.14
CA PRO A 187 4.19 33.59 15.48
C PRO A 187 5.08 32.44 15.99
N PRO A 188 5.38 32.36 17.30
CA PRO A 188 6.04 31.18 17.85
C PRO A 188 5.15 29.96 17.61
N GLU A 189 5.73 28.86 17.12
CA GLU A 189 4.96 27.65 16.84
C GLU A 189 4.30 27.13 18.13
N THR A 190 2.98 26.91 18.07
CA THR A 190 2.28 26.13 19.09
C THR A 190 2.78 24.70 18.97
N SER A 191 3.73 24.32 19.82
CA SER A 191 4.52 23.10 19.68
C SER A 191 3.65 21.83 19.70
N ALA A 192 3.41 21.25 18.53
CA ALA A 192 3.39 19.80 18.39
C ALA A 192 4.86 19.34 18.37
N PRO A 193 5.25 18.30 19.12
CA PRO A 193 6.66 17.93 19.26
C PRO A 193 7.19 17.27 17.97
N VAL A 194 8.24 17.86 17.40
CA VAL A 194 9.12 17.20 16.42
C VAL A 194 10.48 17.01 17.08
N ALA A 195 11.01 15.79 17.00
CA ALA A 195 12.28 15.43 17.61
C ALA A 195 13.46 16.14 16.92
N ALA A 196 14.38 16.70 17.72
CA ALA A 196 15.65 17.20 17.22
C ALA A 196 16.69 16.06 17.15
N ALA A 197 17.53 16.09 16.11
CA ALA A 197 18.64 15.15 15.94
C ALA A 197 19.77 15.40 16.98
N PRO A 198 20.52 14.36 17.39
CA PRO A 198 21.49 14.46 18.48
C PRO A 198 22.86 15.03 18.06
N PRO A 199 23.56 15.77 18.94
CA PRO A 199 24.99 16.08 18.82
C PRO A 199 25.87 14.87 19.23
N PRO A 200 27.19 14.87 18.90
CA PRO A 200 28.02 13.66 18.91
C PRO A 200 28.49 13.20 20.31
N SER A 201 28.92 11.93 20.34
CA SER A 201 29.18 11.12 21.53
C SER A 201 30.37 11.57 22.39
N THR A 202 30.16 11.55 23.71
CA THR A 202 31.22 11.30 24.72
C THR A 202 30.75 10.22 25.71
N ALA A 203 31.69 9.63 26.45
CA ALA A 203 31.63 8.21 26.78
C ALA A 203 31.02 7.80 28.15
N LEU A 204 30.59 6.53 28.20
CA LEU A 204 30.57 5.58 29.33
C LEU A 204 29.52 5.66 30.48
N LYS A 205 28.75 4.56 30.53
CA LYS A 205 28.36 3.73 31.69
C LYS A 205 27.12 4.11 32.54
N PRO A 206 26.49 3.11 33.19
CA PRO A 206 25.03 3.07 33.35
C PRO A 206 24.54 3.56 34.73
N ALA A 207 23.33 4.11 34.77
CA ALA A 207 22.67 4.53 36.01
C ALA A 207 21.21 4.05 36.08
N ALA A 208 20.95 3.34 37.19
CA ALA A 208 19.70 3.06 37.90
C ALA A 208 18.33 3.49 37.32
N VAL A 209 17.40 2.53 37.41
CA VAL A 209 15.94 2.76 37.43
C VAL A 209 15.58 3.76 38.53
N ASN A 210 14.76 4.77 38.19
CA ASN A 210 13.87 5.43 39.15
C ASN A 210 12.60 5.94 38.42
N SER A 211 11.47 5.81 39.09
CA SER A 211 10.12 5.87 38.50
C SER A 211 9.47 7.26 38.56
N ALA A 212 8.59 7.54 37.60
CA ALA A 212 7.68 8.69 37.61
C ALA A 212 6.24 8.26 38.01
N PRO A 213 5.40 9.15 38.59
CA PRO A 213 4.14 8.74 39.22
C PRO A 213 3.05 8.34 38.21
N ALA A 214 2.29 7.30 38.55
CA ALA A 214 1.27 6.72 37.69
C ALA A 214 -0.04 7.53 37.65
N GLY A 215 -0.59 7.73 36.45
CA GLY A 215 -2.01 8.02 36.27
C GLY A 215 -2.87 6.79 36.57
N LYS A 216 -4.12 6.99 37.00
CA LYS A 216 -5.03 5.87 37.33
C LYS A 216 -5.31 4.98 36.10
N PRO A 217 -5.30 3.65 36.24
CA PRO A 217 -5.22 2.73 35.10
C PRO A 217 -6.46 2.71 34.20
N LEU A 218 -7.66 2.99 34.72
CA LEU A 218 -8.89 2.99 33.91
C LEU A 218 -9.35 4.40 33.51
N SER A 219 -8.45 5.39 33.60
CA SER A 219 -8.75 6.77 33.22
C SER A 219 -9.25 6.87 31.76
N ASN A 220 -10.29 7.70 31.56
CA ASN A 220 -11.03 7.89 30.31
C ASN A 220 -11.88 6.69 29.81
N MET A 221 -11.86 5.52 30.44
CA MET A 221 -12.66 4.37 30.01
C MET A 221 -14.10 4.41 30.53
N LYS A 222 -15.07 4.02 29.67
CA LYS A 222 -16.46 3.76 30.08
C LYS A 222 -16.70 2.26 30.14
N ILE A 223 -17.15 1.76 31.29
CA ILE A 223 -17.26 0.32 31.55
C ILE A 223 -18.74 -0.06 31.72
N LEU A 224 -19.16 -1.11 31.02
CA LEU A 224 -20.48 -1.74 31.18
C LEU A 224 -20.31 -3.02 32.02
N THR A 225 -21.26 -3.31 32.91
CA THR A 225 -21.32 -4.57 33.66
C THR A 225 -22.58 -5.34 33.26
N LEU A 226 -22.44 -6.57 32.76
CA LEU A 226 -23.56 -7.44 32.41
C LEU A 226 -23.49 -8.75 33.20
N GLY A 227 -24.58 -9.06 33.89
CA GLY A 227 -24.84 -10.39 34.44
C GLY A 227 -24.91 -10.50 35.95
N LYS A 228 -25.07 -11.74 36.44
CA LYS A 228 -24.90 -12.08 37.86
C LYS A 228 -23.41 -12.25 38.16
N LEU A 229 -22.75 -11.13 38.44
CA LEU A 229 -21.37 -11.07 38.94
C LEU A 229 -21.32 -11.52 40.41
N SER A 230 -20.16 -11.92 40.92
CA SER A 230 -20.00 -12.35 42.33
C SER A 230 -20.18 -11.21 43.34
N ARG A 231 -19.92 -9.97 42.91
CA ARG A 231 -20.01 -8.74 43.72
C ARG A 231 -21.27 -7.95 43.38
N ASN A 232 -21.77 -7.18 44.37
CA ASN A 232 -22.93 -6.34 44.15
C ASN A 232 -22.60 -5.18 43.18
N LYS A 233 -23.64 -4.56 42.62
CA LYS A 233 -23.50 -3.54 41.56
C LYS A 233 -22.84 -2.25 42.04
N ASP A 234 -23.00 -1.91 43.32
CA ASP A 234 -22.47 -0.68 43.91
C ASP A 234 -20.98 -0.85 44.30
N ASP A 235 -20.57 -2.03 44.77
CA ASP A 235 -19.16 -2.40 45.00
C ASP A 235 -18.36 -2.35 43.69
N MET A 236 -18.92 -2.92 42.62
CA MET A 236 -18.32 -2.90 41.27
C MET A 236 -18.17 -1.47 40.75
N LYS A 237 -19.18 -0.62 40.97
CA LYS A 237 -19.14 0.80 40.61
C LYS A 237 -18.04 1.53 41.40
N ALA A 238 -17.97 1.33 42.72
CA ALA A 238 -16.95 1.94 43.57
C ALA A 238 -15.53 1.53 43.17
N MET A 239 -15.32 0.26 42.79
CA MET A 239 -14.02 -0.23 42.30
C MET A 239 -13.61 0.38 40.96
N ILE A 240 -14.55 0.47 40.00
CA ILE A 240 -14.32 1.12 38.70
C ILE A 240 -13.99 2.61 38.87
N GLU A 241 -14.73 3.33 39.71
CA GLU A 241 -14.50 4.76 39.97
C GLU A 241 -13.19 5.00 40.75
N LYS A 242 -12.83 4.12 41.70
CA LYS A 242 -11.53 4.15 42.40
C LYS A 242 -10.36 4.04 41.42
N LEU A 243 -10.47 3.16 40.41
CA LEU A 243 -9.48 2.94 39.34
C LEU A 243 -9.54 3.97 38.19
N GLY A 244 -10.48 4.92 38.22
CA GLY A 244 -10.56 6.06 37.29
C GLY A 244 -11.52 5.91 36.10
N GLY A 245 -12.23 4.78 35.99
CA GLY A 245 -13.24 4.55 34.96
C GLY A 245 -14.63 5.10 35.33
N LYS A 246 -15.55 5.08 34.37
CA LYS A 246 -16.97 5.48 34.58
C LYS A 246 -17.92 4.37 34.17
N LEU A 247 -18.85 4.00 35.05
CA LEU A 247 -19.89 3.02 34.72
C LEU A 247 -20.88 3.58 33.68
N THR A 248 -21.23 2.79 32.67
CA THR A 248 -22.26 3.13 31.68
C THR A 248 -23.31 2.03 31.55
N GLY A 249 -24.55 2.42 31.23
CA GLY A 249 -25.67 1.50 31.03
C GLY A 249 -26.00 1.19 29.57
N THR A 250 -25.14 1.60 28.62
CA THR A 250 -25.42 1.51 27.17
C THR A 250 -24.20 0.93 26.44
N ALA A 251 -24.39 -0.17 25.69
CA ALA A 251 -23.33 -0.85 24.94
C ALA A 251 -22.57 0.09 24.00
N ASN A 252 -23.28 0.86 23.16
CA ASN A 252 -22.70 1.78 22.16
C ASN A 252 -21.91 2.97 22.76
N LYS A 253 -21.80 3.07 24.08
CA LYS A 253 -20.99 4.08 24.79
C LYS A 253 -19.93 3.46 25.70
N ALA A 254 -19.83 2.14 25.74
CA ALA A 254 -18.86 1.40 26.55
C ALA A 254 -17.56 1.19 25.75
N SER A 255 -16.43 1.40 26.42
CA SER A 255 -15.09 1.03 25.94
C SER A 255 -14.76 -0.43 26.26
N LEU A 256 -15.41 -0.99 27.29
CA LEU A 256 -15.17 -2.32 27.83
C LEU A 256 -16.44 -2.85 28.51
N CYS A 257 -16.69 -4.15 28.43
CA CYS A 257 -17.75 -4.83 29.18
C CYS A 257 -17.15 -5.86 30.15
N ILE A 258 -17.65 -5.92 31.39
CA ILE A 258 -17.30 -6.95 32.38
C ILE A 258 -18.49 -7.91 32.50
N SER A 259 -18.22 -9.21 32.36
CA SER A 259 -19.25 -10.25 32.45
C SER A 259 -18.66 -11.60 32.87
N THR A 260 -19.49 -12.65 32.93
CA THR A 260 -19.07 -14.03 33.22
C THR A 260 -19.11 -14.88 31.95
N LYS A 261 -18.26 -15.91 31.88
CA LYS A 261 -18.20 -16.83 30.72
C LYS A 261 -19.57 -17.43 30.37
N LYS A 262 -20.34 -17.83 31.38
CA LYS A 262 -21.71 -18.38 31.25
C LYS A 262 -22.71 -17.40 30.60
N GLU A 263 -22.48 -16.09 30.72
CA GLU A 263 -23.38 -15.07 30.15
C GLU A 263 -22.98 -14.66 28.73
N VAL A 264 -21.70 -14.78 28.39
CA VAL A 264 -21.20 -14.67 27.01
C VAL A 264 -21.69 -15.85 26.17
N GLU A 265 -21.64 -17.08 26.71
CA GLU A 265 -22.16 -18.30 26.06
C GLU A 265 -23.69 -18.24 25.86
N LYS A 266 -24.43 -17.60 26.77
CA LYS A 266 -25.89 -17.52 26.73
C LYS A 266 -26.45 -16.53 25.70
N MET A 267 -25.66 -15.57 25.21
CA MET A 267 -26.07 -14.56 24.21
C MET A 267 -27.42 -13.89 24.51
N ASN A 268 -27.61 -13.41 25.75
CA ASN A 268 -28.78 -12.58 26.09
C ASN A 268 -28.83 -11.32 25.18
N LYS A 269 -30.02 -10.76 24.92
CA LYS A 269 -30.21 -9.57 24.04
C LYS A 269 -29.23 -8.40 24.26
N LYS A 270 -28.82 -8.14 25.50
CA LYS A 270 -27.82 -7.08 25.80
C LYS A 270 -26.37 -7.47 25.47
N MET A 271 -26.06 -8.76 25.45
CA MET A 271 -24.79 -9.29 24.98
C MET A 271 -24.72 -9.26 23.44
N GLU A 272 -25.85 -9.48 22.76
CA GLU A 272 -25.98 -9.22 21.32
C GLU A 272 -25.73 -7.74 21.00
N GLU A 273 -26.35 -6.80 21.72
CA GLU A 273 -26.06 -5.35 21.61
C GLU A 273 -24.57 -5.02 21.84
N VAL A 274 -23.88 -5.71 22.76
CA VAL A 274 -22.43 -5.57 23.01
C VAL A 274 -21.58 -6.12 21.86
N LYS A 275 -22.01 -7.23 21.25
CA LYS A 275 -21.37 -7.84 20.07
C LYS A 275 -21.56 -6.97 18.81
N GLU A 276 -22.76 -6.47 18.57
CA GLU A 276 -23.07 -5.54 17.47
C GLU A 276 -22.28 -4.22 17.61
N ALA A 277 -22.14 -3.71 18.84
CA ALA A 277 -21.30 -2.55 19.14
C ALA A 277 -19.78 -2.84 19.08
N ASN A 278 -19.37 -4.10 18.83
CA ASN A 278 -17.99 -4.58 18.83
C ASN A 278 -17.21 -4.21 20.11
N VAL A 279 -17.88 -4.29 21.27
CA VAL A 279 -17.28 -3.98 22.59
C VAL A 279 -16.72 -5.26 23.19
N ARG A 280 -15.46 -5.19 23.63
CA ARG A 280 -14.71 -6.31 24.22
C ARG A 280 -15.25 -6.68 25.62
N VAL A 281 -15.35 -7.98 25.89
CA VAL A 281 -15.83 -8.54 27.17
C VAL A 281 -14.68 -9.18 27.94
N VAL A 282 -14.54 -8.86 29.23
CA VAL A 282 -13.55 -9.44 30.16
C VAL A 282 -14.20 -10.02 31.43
N SER A 283 -13.47 -10.88 32.15
CA SER A 283 -13.90 -11.45 33.43
C SER A 283 -13.90 -10.41 34.57
N GLU A 284 -14.53 -10.75 35.70
CA GLU A 284 -14.54 -9.88 36.89
C GLU A 284 -13.16 -9.76 37.57
N ASP A 285 -12.31 -10.78 37.41
CA ASP A 285 -10.94 -10.83 37.96
C ASP A 285 -10.05 -9.71 37.40
N PHE A 286 -10.35 -9.22 36.19
CA PHE A 286 -9.67 -8.10 35.56
C PHE A 286 -9.58 -6.87 36.47
N LEU A 287 -10.65 -6.54 37.23
CA LEU A 287 -10.60 -5.39 38.14
C LEU A 287 -9.71 -5.63 39.37
N GLN A 288 -9.58 -6.89 39.79
CA GLN A 288 -8.73 -7.26 40.91
C GLN A 288 -7.26 -7.22 40.48
N ASP A 289 -6.92 -7.76 39.32
CA ASP A 289 -5.55 -7.79 38.83
C ASP A 289 -5.06 -6.41 38.34
N VAL A 290 -5.95 -5.56 37.79
CA VAL A 290 -5.67 -4.12 37.57
C VAL A 290 -5.45 -3.36 38.89
N SER A 291 -5.98 -3.85 40.01
CA SER A 291 -5.78 -3.23 41.33
C SER A 291 -4.55 -3.75 42.10
N ALA A 292 -4.04 -4.92 41.73
CA ALA A 292 -2.97 -5.63 42.43
C ALA A 292 -1.64 -5.73 41.65
N SER A 293 -1.65 -5.55 40.32
CA SER A 293 -0.48 -5.76 39.46
C SER A 293 0.10 -4.46 38.89
N THR A 294 1.42 -4.46 38.67
CA THR A 294 2.17 -3.42 37.93
C THR A 294 2.31 -3.73 36.43
N LYS A 295 1.67 -4.80 35.93
CA LYS A 295 1.66 -5.19 34.51
C LYS A 295 0.91 -4.18 33.64
N SER A 296 1.20 -4.19 32.33
CA SER A 296 0.53 -3.31 31.38
C SER A 296 -0.92 -3.72 31.15
N LEU A 297 -1.79 -2.74 30.82
CA LEU A 297 -3.21 -3.01 30.54
C LEU A 297 -3.41 -3.95 29.34
N GLN A 298 -2.50 -3.94 28.36
CA GLN A 298 -2.57 -4.83 27.20
C GLN A 298 -2.34 -6.31 27.59
N GLU A 299 -1.40 -6.59 28.48
CA GLU A 299 -1.18 -7.95 29.01
C GLU A 299 -2.39 -8.44 29.82
N LEU A 300 -2.97 -7.57 30.66
CA LEU A 300 -4.17 -7.91 31.45
C LEU A 300 -5.40 -8.14 30.56
N PHE A 301 -5.55 -7.44 29.43
CA PHE A 301 -6.60 -7.79 28.47
C PHE A 301 -6.40 -9.19 27.90
N SER A 302 -5.18 -9.57 27.48
CA SER A 302 -4.92 -10.90 26.92
C SER A 302 -5.24 -12.05 27.88
N VAL A 303 -5.10 -11.85 29.19
CA VAL A 303 -5.38 -12.88 30.22
C VAL A 303 -6.87 -13.01 30.55
N HIS A 304 -7.64 -11.91 30.55
CA HIS A 304 -9.03 -11.90 31.05
C HIS A 304 -10.11 -11.77 29.97
N ILE A 305 -9.77 -11.79 28.68
CA ILE A 305 -10.76 -11.75 27.57
C ILE A 305 -11.68 -12.98 27.62
N LEU A 306 -12.99 -12.71 27.51
CA LEU A 306 -14.05 -13.72 27.39
C LEU A 306 -14.74 -13.73 26.02
N SER A 307 -14.59 -12.67 25.23
CA SER A 307 -15.22 -12.54 23.91
C SER A 307 -14.23 -12.74 22.75
N PRO A 308 -14.53 -13.58 21.74
CA PRO A 308 -13.76 -13.67 20.49
C PRO A 308 -13.97 -12.47 19.55
N TRP A 309 -14.52 -11.35 20.04
CA TRP A 309 -14.74 -10.10 19.32
C TRP A 309 -14.28 -8.89 20.16
N GLY A 310 -14.21 -7.72 19.52
CA GLY A 310 -13.83 -6.45 20.15
C GLY A 310 -12.51 -5.88 19.64
N ALA A 311 -12.53 -4.63 19.16
CA ALA A 311 -11.34 -3.93 18.69
C ALA A 311 -10.34 -3.60 19.81
N GLU A 312 -9.06 -3.41 19.46
CA GLU A 312 -8.05 -2.91 20.39
C GLU A 312 -8.36 -1.48 20.84
N VAL A 313 -8.10 -1.18 22.12
CA VAL A 313 -8.32 0.14 22.71
C VAL A 313 -7.23 1.11 22.23
N LYS A 314 -7.48 1.76 21.10
CA LYS A 314 -6.77 3.00 20.73
C LYS A 314 -7.34 4.16 21.56
N ALA A 315 -6.47 4.88 22.25
CA ALA A 315 -6.83 6.16 22.86
C ALA A 315 -6.94 7.22 21.74
N GLU A 316 -8.15 7.61 21.36
CA GLU A 316 -8.36 8.62 20.32
C GLU A 316 -8.47 10.06 20.88
N PRO A 317 -7.99 11.08 20.14
CA PRO A 317 -8.21 12.49 20.45
C PRO A 317 -9.66 12.94 20.22
N VAL A 318 -10.04 14.06 20.84
CA VAL A 318 -11.39 14.63 20.74
C VAL A 318 -11.49 15.61 19.56
N GLU A 319 -12.46 15.39 18.66
CA GLU A 319 -13.04 16.45 17.83
C GLU A 319 -14.56 16.60 18.09
N VAL A 320 -15.07 17.80 17.82
CA VAL A 320 -16.36 18.31 18.32
C VAL A 320 -17.30 18.63 17.15
N VAL A 321 -18.46 17.99 17.08
CA VAL A 321 -19.58 18.42 16.21
C VAL A 321 -20.92 18.34 16.95
N ALA A 322 -21.74 19.38 16.78
CA ALA A 322 -23.02 19.61 17.45
C ALA A 322 -24.23 18.95 16.72
N PRO A 323 -25.41 18.82 17.35
CA PRO A 323 -26.43 17.85 16.91
C PRO A 323 -27.53 18.41 16.00
N LYS A 324 -28.00 17.53 15.09
CA LYS A 324 -29.39 17.45 14.58
C LYS A 324 -29.74 15.95 14.63
N GLY A 325 -30.95 15.48 14.93
CA GLY A 325 -32.25 16.09 15.13
C GLY A 325 -33.28 15.06 14.66
N LYS A 326 -33.88 14.28 15.57
CA LYS A 326 -34.74 13.13 15.24
C LYS A 326 -36.23 13.41 15.51
N SER A 327 -37.06 13.03 14.54
CA SER A 327 -38.49 12.68 14.62
C SER A 327 -38.74 11.65 13.49
N GLY A 328 -39.39 10.50 13.64
CA GLY A 328 -40.24 9.96 14.71
C GLY A 328 -41.68 10.45 14.54
N ALA A 329 -42.72 9.64 14.29
CA ALA A 329 -42.89 8.17 14.07
C ALA A 329 -44.25 8.00 13.30
N PRO A 330 -45.10 6.94 13.40
CA PRO A 330 -44.92 5.50 13.69
C PRO A 330 -45.61 4.56 12.64
N LEU A 331 -45.59 3.24 12.88
CA LEU A 331 -46.27 2.17 12.10
C LEU A 331 -47.71 1.87 12.58
N SER A 332 -48.57 1.34 11.70
CA SER A 332 -49.86 0.70 12.09
C SER A 332 -50.26 -0.57 11.31
N LYS A 333 -50.05 -1.72 11.96
CA LYS A 333 -50.89 -2.95 12.07
C LYS A 333 -51.57 -3.64 10.85
N LYS A 334 -51.11 -4.88 10.61
CA LYS A 334 -51.84 -6.18 10.47
C LYS A 334 -52.91 -6.42 9.39
N SER A 335 -52.69 -7.49 8.62
CA SER A 335 -53.62 -8.64 8.49
C SER A 335 -52.84 -9.94 8.15
N LYS A 336 -53.47 -11.12 8.30
CA LYS A 336 -52.85 -12.46 8.08
C LYS A 336 -53.22 -13.02 6.69
N GLY A 337 -52.29 -13.72 6.06
CA GLY A 337 -52.52 -14.65 4.95
C GLY A 337 -51.31 -15.58 4.80
N GLN A 338 -51.53 -16.88 4.55
CA GLN A 338 -50.48 -17.89 4.37
C GLN A 338 -50.32 -18.28 2.90
N VAL A 339 -49.18 -18.93 2.59
CA VAL A 339 -48.84 -19.74 1.40
C VAL A 339 -47.93 -19.07 0.34
N LYS A 340 -46.88 -19.83 -0.03
CA LYS A 340 -45.83 -19.64 -1.05
C LYS A 340 -44.72 -18.63 -0.77
N GLU A 341 -43.55 -19.18 -0.42
CA GLU A 341 -42.25 -18.52 -0.53
C GLU A 341 -41.84 -18.44 -2.01
N GLU A 342 -41.72 -17.23 -2.56
CA GLU A 342 -40.87 -16.94 -3.71
C GLU A 342 -39.77 -15.98 -3.25
N GLY A 343 -38.58 -16.53 -2.98
CA GLY A 343 -37.42 -15.78 -2.51
C GLY A 343 -36.72 -15.04 -3.66
N ILE A 344 -36.93 -13.73 -3.77
CA ILE A 344 -36.20 -12.90 -4.75
C ILE A 344 -34.77 -12.62 -4.27
N ASN A 345 -33.83 -13.31 -4.92
CA ASN A 345 -32.50 -12.86 -5.34
C ASN A 345 -31.64 -11.98 -4.41
N LYS A 346 -30.46 -12.54 -4.08
CA LYS A 346 -29.21 -11.94 -4.59
C LYS A 346 -28.15 -13.02 -4.87
N SER A 347 -28.36 -13.78 -5.93
CA SER A 347 -27.34 -14.67 -6.49
C SER A 347 -26.23 -13.86 -7.17
N GLU A 348 -24.99 -14.28 -6.97
CA GLU A 348 -23.82 -13.72 -7.64
C GLU A 348 -23.92 -14.00 -9.15
N LYS A 349 -24.12 -12.95 -9.95
CA LYS A 349 -24.16 -13.10 -11.41
C LYS A 349 -22.76 -13.46 -11.93
N ARG A 350 -22.61 -14.71 -12.39
CA ARG A 350 -21.47 -15.17 -13.20
C ARG A 350 -21.20 -14.18 -14.34
N MET A 351 -20.04 -13.51 -14.27
CA MET A 351 -19.60 -12.55 -15.27
C MET A 351 -19.00 -13.26 -16.49
N LYS A 352 -19.41 -12.83 -17.68
CA LYS A 352 -18.96 -13.36 -18.97
C LYS A 352 -18.38 -12.20 -19.80
N LEU A 353 -17.06 -12.04 -19.80
CA LEU A 353 -16.39 -11.17 -20.78
C LEU A 353 -16.40 -11.90 -22.13
N THR A 354 -17.02 -11.30 -23.15
CA THR A 354 -16.81 -11.70 -24.56
C THR A 354 -15.88 -10.73 -25.25
N LEU A 355 -15.12 -11.23 -26.23
CA LEU A 355 -14.08 -10.49 -26.92
C LEU A 355 -14.33 -10.43 -28.43
N LYS A 356 -14.22 -9.21 -28.96
CA LYS A 356 -14.16 -8.85 -30.38
C LYS A 356 -13.30 -7.58 -30.48
N GLY A 357 -12.54 -7.39 -31.56
CA GLY A 357 -11.79 -6.15 -31.81
C GLY A 357 -10.56 -5.90 -30.92
N GLY A 358 -9.69 -6.90 -30.74
CA GLY A 358 -8.33 -6.69 -30.20
C GLY A 358 -8.20 -6.42 -28.69
N ALA A 359 -9.24 -5.90 -28.01
CA ALA A 359 -9.29 -5.75 -26.57
C ALA A 359 -10.70 -5.97 -26.00
N ALA A 360 -10.77 -6.38 -24.73
CA ALA A 360 -12.03 -6.63 -24.06
C ALA A 360 -12.74 -5.33 -23.68
N VAL A 361 -14.03 -5.24 -24.03
CA VAL A 361 -14.94 -4.17 -23.58
C VAL A 361 -15.10 -4.26 -22.06
N ASP A 362 -15.14 -3.10 -21.38
CA ASP A 362 -15.44 -3.08 -19.94
C ASP A 362 -16.90 -3.46 -19.66
N PRO A 363 -17.19 -4.47 -18.81
CA PRO A 363 -18.57 -4.79 -18.42
C PRO A 363 -19.26 -3.64 -17.66
N ASP A 364 -18.51 -2.69 -17.09
CA ASP A 364 -19.07 -1.47 -16.52
C ASP A 364 -19.79 -0.59 -17.58
N SER A 365 -19.60 -0.87 -18.89
CA SER A 365 -20.32 -0.21 -19.99
C SER A 365 -21.71 -0.80 -20.25
N GLY A 366 -21.96 -2.07 -19.90
CA GLY A 366 -23.16 -2.81 -20.28
C GLY A 366 -23.28 -3.16 -21.78
N LEU A 367 -22.22 -2.93 -22.57
CA LEU A 367 -22.16 -3.22 -24.01
C LEU A 367 -21.20 -4.38 -24.37
N GLU A 368 -20.74 -5.15 -23.39
CA GLU A 368 -19.70 -6.18 -23.56
C GLU A 368 -20.07 -7.32 -24.52
N HIS A 369 -21.35 -7.47 -24.84
CA HIS A 369 -21.90 -8.48 -25.76
C HIS A 369 -22.41 -7.91 -27.10
N SER A 370 -22.39 -6.57 -27.28
CA SER A 370 -22.99 -5.87 -28.43
C SER A 370 -22.03 -4.97 -29.19
N ALA A 371 -20.88 -4.64 -28.61
CA ALA A 371 -19.87 -3.79 -29.19
C ALA A 371 -18.48 -4.41 -29.07
N HIS A 372 -17.55 -3.93 -29.89
CA HIS A 372 -16.12 -4.24 -29.82
C HIS A 372 -15.31 -2.97 -29.58
N VAL A 373 -14.06 -3.11 -29.12
CA VAL A 373 -13.14 -1.96 -29.01
C VAL A 373 -12.64 -1.60 -30.41
N LEU A 374 -12.66 -0.31 -30.77
CA LEU A 374 -12.19 0.14 -32.07
C LEU A 374 -10.67 -0.02 -32.21
N GLU A 375 -10.21 -0.56 -33.34
CA GLU A 375 -8.81 -0.59 -33.74
C GLU A 375 -8.60 0.16 -35.07
N LYS A 376 -7.59 1.03 -35.15
CA LYS A 376 -7.20 1.73 -36.40
C LYS A 376 -5.68 1.63 -36.57
N GLY A 377 -5.22 0.93 -37.61
CA GLY A 377 -3.80 0.84 -37.96
C GLY A 377 -2.89 0.16 -36.91
N GLY A 378 -3.36 -0.90 -36.26
CA GLY A 378 -2.59 -1.61 -35.22
C GLY A 378 -2.59 -0.92 -33.84
N LYS A 379 -3.31 0.20 -33.68
CA LYS A 379 -3.57 0.81 -32.37
C LYS A 379 -5.03 0.57 -31.96
N VAL A 380 -5.19 -0.16 -30.85
CA VAL A 380 -6.46 -0.36 -30.16
C VAL A 380 -6.80 0.89 -29.35
N PHE A 381 -8.01 1.44 -29.50
CA PHE A 381 -8.46 2.65 -28.79
C PHE A 381 -8.96 2.30 -27.38
N SER A 382 -8.03 1.80 -26.56
CA SER A 382 -8.22 1.52 -25.13
C SER A 382 -6.97 1.92 -24.36
N ALA A 383 -7.15 2.60 -23.23
CA ALA A 383 -6.07 2.93 -22.31
C ALA A 383 -6.55 2.87 -20.86
N THR A 384 -5.78 2.20 -20.00
CA THR A 384 -5.88 2.38 -18.54
C THR A 384 -4.73 3.28 -18.10
N LEU A 385 -5.06 4.31 -17.33
CA LEU A 385 -4.12 5.29 -16.81
C LEU A 385 -4.10 5.25 -15.28
N GLY A 386 -2.92 5.40 -14.67
CA GLY A 386 -2.71 5.51 -13.23
C GLY A 386 -2.22 6.88 -12.79
N LEU A 387 -2.52 7.27 -11.55
CA LEU A 387 -1.96 8.45 -10.88
C LEU A 387 -1.87 8.21 -9.37
N VAL A 388 -0.65 8.21 -8.84
CA VAL A 388 -0.39 8.16 -7.40
C VAL A 388 0.32 9.44 -6.94
N ASP A 389 -0.10 9.94 -5.77
CA ASP A 389 0.60 10.96 -4.98
C ASP A 389 0.44 10.59 -3.50
N ILE A 390 1.54 10.07 -2.93
CA ILE A 390 1.61 9.56 -1.55
C ILE A 390 1.31 10.64 -0.52
N VAL A 391 1.74 11.89 -0.76
CA VAL A 391 1.56 13.01 0.19
C VAL A 391 0.08 13.32 0.35
N LYS A 392 -0.66 13.43 -0.77
CA LYS A 392 -2.12 13.56 -0.74
C LYS A 392 -2.82 12.26 -0.32
N GLY A 393 -2.19 11.11 -0.58
CA GLY A 393 -2.81 9.79 -0.44
C GLY A 393 -3.71 9.41 -1.61
N THR A 394 -3.64 10.14 -2.73
CA THR A 394 -4.42 9.81 -3.94
C THR A 394 -3.77 8.65 -4.66
N ASN A 395 -4.56 7.62 -4.96
CA ASN A 395 -4.19 6.45 -5.74
C ASN A 395 -5.38 6.18 -6.68
N SER A 396 -5.29 6.64 -7.92
CA SER A 396 -6.43 6.78 -8.81
C SER A 396 -6.18 6.15 -10.18
N TYR A 397 -7.22 5.53 -10.73
CA TYR A 397 -7.24 5.02 -12.10
C TYR A 397 -8.17 5.86 -12.98
N TYR A 398 -7.90 5.83 -14.28
CA TYR A 398 -8.77 6.35 -15.32
C TYR A 398 -8.67 5.43 -16.54
N LYS A 399 -9.73 4.70 -16.86
CA LYS A 399 -9.85 3.87 -18.06
C LYS A 399 -10.68 4.59 -19.11
N LEU A 400 -10.21 4.56 -20.35
CA LEU A 400 -10.83 5.17 -21.52
C LEU A 400 -10.91 4.11 -22.63
N GLN A 401 -12.08 3.92 -23.22
CA GLN A 401 -12.32 3.02 -24.36
C GLN A 401 -13.20 3.70 -25.40
N LEU A 402 -12.93 3.40 -26.67
CA LEU A 402 -13.80 3.69 -27.81
C LEU A 402 -14.40 2.39 -28.31
N LEU A 403 -15.73 2.32 -28.31
CA LEU A 403 -16.53 1.15 -28.64
C LEU A 403 -17.28 1.38 -29.96
N GLU A 404 -17.29 0.39 -30.84
CA GLU A 404 -18.07 0.34 -32.09
C GLU A 404 -19.08 -0.81 -31.99
N ASP A 405 -20.34 -0.57 -32.37
CA ASP A 405 -21.40 -1.59 -32.38
C ASP A 405 -21.10 -2.68 -33.42
N ASP A 406 -21.43 -3.93 -33.11
CA ASP A 406 -21.16 -5.07 -33.99
C ASP A 406 -22.11 -5.16 -35.20
N LYS A 407 -23.25 -4.46 -35.17
CA LYS A 407 -24.37 -4.60 -36.10
C LYS A 407 -24.78 -3.28 -36.74
N GLU A 408 -24.74 -2.20 -35.98
CA GLU A 408 -25.11 -0.85 -36.40
C GLU A 408 -23.87 0.04 -36.50
N SER A 409 -23.94 1.18 -37.21
CA SER A 409 -22.82 2.14 -37.25
C SER A 409 -22.87 3.11 -36.06
N ARG A 410 -22.98 2.57 -34.84
CA ARG A 410 -22.98 3.34 -33.58
C ARG A 410 -21.61 3.31 -32.90
N TYR A 411 -21.28 4.40 -32.22
CA TYR A 411 -19.99 4.61 -31.57
C TYR A 411 -20.21 5.16 -30.16
N TRP A 412 -19.49 4.64 -29.17
CA TRP A 412 -19.52 5.15 -27.80
C TRP A 412 -18.12 5.37 -27.25
N ILE A 413 -17.98 6.42 -26.46
CA ILE A 413 -16.83 6.60 -25.59
C ILE A 413 -17.21 6.19 -24.18
N PHE A 414 -16.52 5.16 -23.68
CA PHE A 414 -16.63 4.70 -22.31
C PHE A 414 -15.48 5.25 -21.47
N ARG A 415 -15.83 5.87 -20.34
CA ARG A 415 -14.88 6.32 -19.30
C ARG A 415 -15.22 5.65 -17.98
N SER A 416 -14.23 5.15 -17.27
CA SER A 416 -14.36 4.65 -15.89
C SER A 416 -13.23 5.21 -15.04
N TRP A 417 -13.52 5.80 -13.88
CA TRP A 417 -12.52 6.45 -13.04
C TRP A 417 -12.82 6.26 -11.57
N GLY A 418 -11.78 6.21 -10.75
CA GLY A 418 -11.95 6.01 -9.32
C GLY A 418 -10.64 5.88 -8.57
N ARG A 419 -10.75 5.37 -7.35
CA ARG A 419 -9.65 4.97 -6.50
C ARG A 419 -9.40 3.47 -6.66
N VAL A 420 -8.16 3.11 -6.97
CA VAL A 420 -7.69 1.72 -7.20
C VAL A 420 -8.11 0.85 -6.00
N GLY A 421 -8.60 -0.36 -6.28
CA GLY A 421 -9.03 -1.36 -5.29
C GLY A 421 -10.34 -1.07 -4.56
N THR A 422 -11.07 0.01 -4.89
CA THR A 422 -12.24 0.43 -4.10
C THR A 422 -13.48 0.72 -4.95
N VAL A 423 -14.65 0.62 -4.32
CA VAL A 423 -15.94 1.05 -4.88
C VAL A 423 -16.06 2.59 -5.05
N ILE A 424 -15.04 3.37 -4.67
CA ILE A 424 -15.03 4.82 -4.89
C ILE A 424 -14.65 5.07 -6.35
N GLY A 425 -15.66 5.28 -7.18
CA GLY A 425 -15.51 5.60 -8.59
C GLY A 425 -16.83 5.91 -9.24
N SER A 426 -16.77 6.20 -10.54
CA SER A 426 -17.94 6.34 -11.40
C SER A 426 -17.53 6.06 -12.85
N ASN A 427 -18.51 5.86 -13.70
CA ASN A 427 -18.32 5.67 -15.12
C ASN A 427 -19.25 6.59 -15.92
N LYS A 428 -18.94 6.77 -17.20
CA LYS A 428 -19.81 7.45 -18.17
C LYS A 428 -19.59 6.85 -19.54
N LEU A 429 -20.62 6.14 -20.02
CA LEU A 429 -20.83 5.84 -21.42
C LEU A 429 -21.45 7.06 -22.10
N GLU A 430 -20.98 7.44 -23.29
CA GLU A 430 -21.52 8.55 -24.08
C GLU A 430 -21.51 8.17 -25.57
N GLU A 431 -22.68 8.23 -26.21
CA GLU A 431 -22.86 7.94 -27.64
C GLU A 431 -22.37 9.13 -28.48
N MET A 432 -21.66 8.83 -29.57
CA MET A 432 -21.03 9.80 -30.46
C MET A 432 -21.76 9.86 -31.81
N PRO A 433 -21.89 11.04 -32.45
CA PRO A 433 -22.64 11.18 -33.70
C PRO A 433 -22.02 10.45 -34.89
N SER A 434 -20.68 10.31 -34.92
CA SER A 434 -19.94 9.64 -35.98
C SER A 434 -18.64 9.00 -35.48
N LYS A 435 -18.04 8.15 -36.33
CA LYS A 435 -16.75 7.51 -36.07
C LYS A 435 -15.62 8.50 -35.84
N GLU A 436 -15.53 9.54 -36.68
CA GLU A 436 -14.43 10.52 -36.59
C GLU A 436 -14.63 11.47 -35.40
N ASP A 437 -15.87 11.86 -35.05
CA ASP A 437 -16.15 12.59 -33.79
C ASP A 437 -15.70 11.79 -32.56
N ALA A 438 -15.94 10.47 -32.58
CA ALA A 438 -15.56 9.57 -31.50
C ALA A 438 -14.03 9.41 -31.38
N ILE A 439 -13.32 9.37 -32.52
CA ILE A 439 -11.86 9.36 -32.58
C ILE A 439 -11.27 10.68 -32.06
N GLU A 440 -11.80 11.84 -32.49
CA GLU A 440 -11.36 13.14 -32.01
C GLU A 440 -11.61 13.31 -30.51
N HIS A 441 -12.82 12.99 -30.04
CA HIS A 441 -13.19 13.14 -28.63
C HIS A 441 -12.39 12.18 -27.73
N PHE A 442 -12.06 10.96 -28.20
CA PHE A 442 -11.14 10.06 -27.50
C PHE A 442 -9.75 10.67 -27.37
N MET A 443 -9.16 11.17 -28.46
CA MET A 443 -7.82 11.77 -28.42
C MET A 443 -7.77 13.02 -27.53
N LYS A 444 -8.79 13.87 -27.60
CA LYS A 444 -8.95 15.06 -26.76
C LYS A 444 -9.03 14.71 -25.28
N LEU A 445 -9.80 13.70 -24.89
CA LEU A 445 -9.86 13.21 -23.51
C LEU A 445 -8.53 12.61 -23.06
N TYR A 446 -7.87 11.83 -23.91
CA TYR A 446 -6.56 11.24 -23.62
C TYR A 446 -5.50 12.32 -23.36
N GLU A 447 -5.44 13.34 -24.21
CA GLU A 447 -4.54 14.49 -24.04
C GLU A 447 -4.90 15.32 -22.79
N GLU A 448 -6.20 15.53 -22.54
CA GLU A 448 -6.66 16.23 -21.32
C GLU A 448 -6.20 15.50 -20.04
N LYS A 449 -6.24 14.16 -20.00
CA LYS A 449 -5.83 13.38 -18.81
C LYS A 449 -4.33 13.12 -18.71
N THR A 450 -3.62 12.93 -19.83
CA THR A 450 -2.19 12.55 -19.83
C THR A 450 -1.23 13.70 -20.14
N GLY A 451 -1.69 14.74 -20.83
CA GLY A 451 -0.84 15.80 -21.40
C GLY A 451 -0.10 15.42 -22.68
N ASN A 452 -0.34 14.24 -23.26
CA ASN A 452 0.34 13.76 -24.47
C ASN A 452 -0.68 13.43 -25.59
N ALA A 453 -0.28 13.63 -26.84
CA ALA A 453 -1.05 13.17 -27.99
C ALA A 453 -1.02 11.62 -28.12
N TRP A 454 -2.14 11.03 -28.50
CA TRP A 454 -2.34 9.57 -28.65
C TRP A 454 -1.32 8.87 -29.57
N HIS A 455 -0.82 9.59 -30.57
CA HIS A 455 0.13 9.06 -31.55
C HIS A 455 1.60 9.27 -31.18
N SER A 456 1.93 9.85 -30.01
CA SER A 456 3.32 9.99 -29.60
C SER A 456 4.02 8.62 -29.49
N LYS A 457 5.26 8.55 -29.97
CA LYS A 457 6.13 7.38 -29.79
C LYS A 457 6.75 7.34 -28.39
N ASN A 458 7.04 8.51 -27.83
CA ASN A 458 7.67 8.66 -26.52
C ASN A 458 6.67 9.32 -25.57
N PHE A 459 6.27 8.63 -24.51
CA PHE A 459 5.39 9.22 -23.50
C PHE A 459 6.20 10.08 -22.53
N THR A 460 5.71 11.30 -22.24
CA THR A 460 6.33 12.18 -21.24
C THR A 460 5.36 12.39 -20.07
N LYS A 461 5.78 12.05 -18.85
CA LYS A 461 4.95 12.33 -17.68
C LYS A 461 4.83 13.84 -17.47
N TYR A 462 3.62 14.33 -17.19
CA TYR A 462 3.37 15.71 -16.77
C TYR A 462 2.90 15.79 -15.31
N PRO A 463 3.24 16.87 -14.57
CA PRO A 463 2.76 17.10 -13.20
C PRO A 463 1.23 17.01 -13.10
N LYS A 464 0.74 16.24 -12.13
CA LYS A 464 -0.70 16.03 -11.84
C LYS A 464 -1.54 15.41 -12.97
N LYS A 465 -0.92 15.04 -14.11
CA LYS A 465 -1.53 14.25 -15.19
C LYS A 465 -1.31 12.75 -14.95
N PHE A 466 -2.19 11.92 -15.52
CA PHE A 466 -2.10 10.47 -15.43
C PHE A 466 -0.98 9.90 -16.31
N TYR A 467 -0.53 8.68 -16.00
CA TYR A 467 0.44 7.90 -16.76
C TYR A 467 -0.27 6.65 -17.36
N PRO A 468 -0.12 6.33 -18.66
CA PRO A 468 -0.71 5.14 -19.27
C PRO A 468 0.04 3.88 -18.84
N LEU A 469 -0.71 2.84 -18.52
CA LEU A 469 -0.18 1.51 -18.22
C LEU A 469 -0.21 0.66 -19.49
N GLU A 470 0.89 -0.07 -19.76
CA GLU A 470 0.98 -1.06 -20.83
C GLU A 470 0.22 -2.32 -20.43
N ILE A 471 -1.12 -2.23 -20.46
CA ILE A 471 -2.00 -3.38 -20.29
C ILE A 471 -2.10 -4.09 -21.63
N ASP A 472 -1.52 -5.29 -21.71
CA ASP A 472 -1.81 -6.22 -22.78
C ASP A 472 -3.24 -6.74 -22.57
N TYR A 473 -4.19 -6.25 -23.37
CA TYR A 473 -5.57 -6.74 -23.37
C TYR A 473 -5.70 -8.10 -24.07
N GLY A 474 -4.76 -9.00 -23.77
CA GLY A 474 -4.64 -10.34 -24.29
C GLY A 474 -5.95 -11.12 -24.22
N GLN A 475 -6.18 -11.86 -25.29
CA GLN A 475 -7.46 -12.47 -25.61
C GLN A 475 -7.86 -13.56 -24.60
N ASP A 476 -9.18 -13.70 -24.45
CA ASP A 476 -9.94 -14.83 -23.91
C ASP A 476 -9.67 -15.30 -22.47
N GLU A 477 -10.35 -14.66 -21.51
CA GLU A 477 -10.73 -15.35 -20.26
C GLU A 477 -11.62 -16.59 -20.53
N GLU A 478 -12.33 -16.64 -21.67
CA GLU A 478 -13.17 -17.78 -22.03
C GLU A 478 -12.36 -19.01 -22.49
N ALA A 479 -11.18 -18.83 -23.09
CA ALA A 479 -10.26 -19.94 -23.38
C ALA A 479 -9.74 -20.56 -22.08
N VAL A 480 -9.35 -19.71 -21.12
CA VAL A 480 -8.91 -20.14 -19.79
C VAL A 480 -10.00 -20.91 -19.03
N LYS A 481 -11.28 -20.46 -19.10
CA LYS A 481 -12.43 -21.18 -18.52
C LYS A 481 -12.78 -22.50 -19.23
N LYS A 482 -12.33 -22.72 -20.47
CA LYS A 482 -12.47 -24.01 -21.16
C LYS A 482 -11.34 -24.99 -20.80
N LEU A 483 -10.15 -24.46 -20.49
CA LEU A 483 -8.97 -25.24 -20.10
C LEU A 483 -8.94 -25.61 -18.61
N THR A 484 -9.76 -24.97 -17.76
CA THR A 484 -9.98 -25.42 -16.38
C THR A 484 -10.70 -26.76 -16.35
N VAL A 485 -10.11 -27.73 -15.66
CA VAL A 485 -10.49 -29.15 -15.66
C VAL A 485 -11.90 -29.37 -15.10
N ASN A 486 -12.83 -29.80 -15.95
CA ASN A 486 -14.13 -30.30 -15.51
C ASN A 486 -13.98 -31.73 -14.92
N PRO A 487 -14.77 -32.11 -13.89
CA PRO A 487 -14.71 -33.45 -13.31
C PRO A 487 -15.24 -34.51 -14.29
N GLY A 488 -14.33 -35.20 -14.96
CA GLY A 488 -14.64 -36.23 -15.97
C GLY A 488 -13.53 -36.45 -17.00
N THR A 489 -12.27 -36.44 -16.57
CA THR A 489 -11.09 -36.46 -17.45
C THR A 489 -10.92 -37.81 -18.15
N LYS A 490 -10.56 -37.75 -19.44
CA LYS A 490 -10.16 -38.88 -20.29
C LYS A 490 -8.64 -39.05 -20.38
N SER A 491 -7.87 -38.14 -19.77
CA SER A 491 -6.41 -38.19 -19.67
C SER A 491 -5.89 -39.56 -19.24
N LYS A 492 -4.80 -40.00 -19.91
CA LYS A 492 -4.09 -41.24 -19.61
C LYS A 492 -2.96 -41.07 -18.58
N LEU A 493 -2.72 -39.85 -18.10
CA LEU A 493 -1.65 -39.55 -17.14
C LEU A 493 -1.95 -40.16 -15.76
N PRO A 494 -0.93 -40.52 -14.96
CA PRO A 494 -1.14 -40.98 -13.59
C PRO A 494 -1.89 -39.95 -12.74
N LYS A 495 -2.79 -40.40 -11.85
CA LYS A 495 -3.59 -39.50 -10.99
C LYS A 495 -2.75 -38.45 -10.24
N PRO A 496 -1.59 -38.79 -9.62
CA PRO A 496 -0.76 -37.79 -8.95
C PRO A 496 -0.25 -36.69 -9.90
N VAL A 497 0.05 -37.03 -11.16
CA VAL A 497 0.46 -36.07 -12.20
C VAL A 497 -0.73 -35.19 -12.61
N GLN A 498 -1.93 -35.78 -12.79
CA GLN A 498 -3.13 -34.99 -13.07
C GLN A 498 -3.42 -33.97 -11.96
N ASP A 499 -3.24 -34.36 -10.70
CA ASP A 499 -3.46 -33.48 -9.54
C ASP A 499 -2.37 -32.41 -9.39
N LEU A 500 -1.12 -32.73 -9.76
CA LEU A 500 -0.05 -31.74 -9.87
C LEU A 500 -0.35 -30.69 -10.96
N ILE A 501 -0.80 -31.10 -12.15
CA ILE A 501 -1.18 -30.17 -13.24
C ILE A 501 -2.33 -29.25 -12.79
N LYS A 502 -3.38 -29.80 -12.15
CA LYS A 502 -4.48 -29.00 -11.59
C LYS A 502 -3.99 -27.96 -10.59
N MET A 503 -3.05 -28.34 -9.72
CA MET A 503 -2.50 -27.47 -8.68
C MET A 503 -1.68 -26.30 -9.23
N ILE A 504 -0.78 -26.55 -10.18
CA ILE A 504 0.12 -25.49 -10.71
C ILE A 504 -0.53 -24.60 -11.77
N PHE A 505 -1.64 -25.04 -12.38
CA PHE A 505 -2.46 -24.24 -13.30
C PHE A 505 -3.77 -23.73 -12.67
N ASP A 506 -3.91 -23.78 -11.34
CA ASP A 506 -5.08 -23.20 -10.68
C ASP A 506 -5.06 -21.66 -10.71
N VAL A 507 -5.91 -21.12 -11.57
CA VAL A 507 -6.14 -19.69 -11.77
C VAL A 507 -6.69 -19.01 -10.51
N GLU A 508 -7.45 -19.71 -9.67
CA GLU A 508 -8.00 -19.14 -8.42
C GLU A 508 -6.92 -19.00 -7.35
N SER A 509 -6.07 -20.00 -7.18
CA SER A 509 -4.86 -19.90 -6.34
C SER A 509 -3.91 -18.79 -6.81
N MET A 510 -3.71 -18.62 -8.13
CA MET A 510 -2.94 -17.48 -8.67
C MET A 510 -3.55 -16.12 -8.32
N LYS A 511 -4.90 -15.98 -8.39
CA LYS A 511 -5.59 -14.75 -7.94
C LYS A 511 -5.36 -14.50 -6.46
N LYS A 512 -5.55 -15.51 -5.62
CA LYS A 512 -5.37 -15.43 -4.16
C LYS A 512 -3.95 -14.95 -3.80
N ALA A 513 -2.92 -15.47 -4.46
CA ALA A 513 -1.53 -15.04 -4.26
C ALA A 513 -1.31 -13.57 -4.64
N MET A 514 -1.96 -13.04 -5.67
CA MET A 514 -1.88 -11.60 -6.01
C MET A 514 -2.56 -10.72 -4.96
N VAL A 515 -3.69 -11.13 -4.39
CA VAL A 515 -4.37 -10.35 -3.32
C VAL A 515 -3.50 -10.19 -2.08
N GLU A 516 -2.70 -11.22 -1.73
CA GLU A 516 -1.73 -11.17 -0.63
C GLU A 516 -0.72 -10.03 -0.78
N TYR A 517 -0.31 -9.72 -2.02
CA TYR A 517 0.63 -8.64 -2.33
C TYR A 517 -0.01 -7.24 -2.47
N GLU A 518 -1.27 -7.08 -2.06
CA GLU A 518 -2.06 -5.84 -2.16
C GLU A 518 -2.31 -5.40 -3.62
N ILE A 519 -2.51 -6.34 -4.54
CA ILE A 519 -2.72 -6.06 -5.97
C ILE A 519 -4.21 -6.00 -6.33
N ASP A 520 -4.60 -4.93 -7.02
CA ASP A 520 -5.97 -4.74 -7.52
C ASP A 520 -6.29 -5.67 -8.70
N LEU A 521 -6.88 -6.83 -8.40
CA LEU A 521 -7.36 -7.80 -9.40
C LEU A 521 -8.50 -7.28 -10.30
N GLN A 522 -9.26 -6.25 -9.88
CA GLN A 522 -10.37 -5.73 -10.70
C GLN A 522 -9.84 -4.87 -11.85
N LYS A 523 -8.79 -4.09 -11.60
CA LYS A 523 -8.16 -3.22 -12.62
C LYS A 523 -6.90 -3.85 -13.23
N MET A 524 -6.31 -4.86 -12.59
CA MET A 524 -5.25 -5.73 -13.12
C MET A 524 -5.68 -7.21 -13.13
N PRO A 525 -6.57 -7.63 -14.03
CA PRO A 525 -6.85 -9.04 -14.24
C PRO A 525 -5.61 -9.78 -14.75
N LEU A 526 -5.51 -11.07 -14.42
CA LEU A 526 -4.38 -11.95 -14.70
C LEU A 526 -3.89 -11.90 -16.15
N GLY A 527 -2.57 -11.98 -16.32
CA GLY A 527 -1.92 -12.14 -17.62
C GLY A 527 -2.06 -10.91 -18.55
N LYS A 528 -2.02 -9.70 -17.99
CA LYS A 528 -2.15 -8.43 -18.76
C LYS A 528 -1.07 -7.38 -18.50
N LEU A 529 -0.08 -7.65 -17.65
CA LEU A 529 1.00 -6.70 -17.38
C LEU A 529 2.15 -6.95 -18.36
N SER A 530 2.61 -5.93 -19.10
CA SER A 530 3.71 -6.14 -20.05
C SER A 530 5.01 -6.48 -19.33
N LYS A 531 5.84 -7.37 -19.93
CA LYS A 531 7.19 -7.68 -19.41
C LYS A 531 8.07 -6.42 -19.28
N ARG A 532 7.88 -5.45 -20.18
CA ARG A 532 8.57 -4.16 -20.14
C ARG A 532 8.16 -3.33 -18.93
N GLN A 533 6.88 -3.34 -18.58
CA GLN A 533 6.35 -2.66 -17.39
C GLN A 533 6.89 -3.30 -16.10
N ILE A 534 7.03 -4.63 -16.05
CA ILE A 534 7.69 -5.34 -14.94
C ILE A 534 9.19 -4.96 -14.87
N GLN A 535 9.91 -4.96 -16.00
CA GLN A 535 11.33 -4.54 -16.06
C GLN A 535 11.56 -3.08 -15.63
N ALA A 536 10.66 -2.17 -16.01
CA ALA A 536 10.68 -0.80 -15.55
C ALA A 536 10.38 -0.69 -14.03
N ALA A 537 9.50 -1.53 -13.49
CA ALA A 537 9.24 -1.59 -12.04
C ALA A 537 10.46 -2.10 -11.25
N TYR A 538 11.15 -3.13 -11.74
CA TYR A 538 12.43 -3.59 -11.19
C TYR A 538 13.48 -2.48 -11.18
N SER A 539 13.59 -1.74 -12.29
CA SER A 539 14.54 -0.63 -12.43
C SER A 539 14.28 0.46 -11.39
N ILE A 540 13.01 0.80 -11.15
CA ILE A 540 12.62 1.74 -10.09
C ILE A 540 12.97 1.18 -8.71
N LEU A 541 12.74 -0.10 -8.43
CA LEU A 541 13.15 -0.70 -7.13
C LEU A 541 14.67 -0.70 -6.95
N SER A 542 15.46 -0.80 -8.02
CA SER A 542 16.92 -0.62 -8.01
C SER A 542 17.32 0.84 -7.71
N GLU A 543 16.64 1.83 -8.29
CA GLU A 543 16.80 3.24 -7.93
C GLU A 543 16.43 3.49 -6.45
N VAL A 544 15.35 2.89 -5.93
CA VAL A 544 14.97 2.98 -4.50
C VAL A 544 16.06 2.39 -3.61
N GLN A 545 16.54 1.19 -3.95
CA GLN A 545 17.58 0.48 -3.21
C GLN A 545 18.86 1.32 -3.11
N GLN A 546 19.27 1.93 -4.22
CA GLN A 546 20.38 2.87 -4.24
C GLN A 546 20.12 4.08 -3.33
N ALA A 547 18.96 4.74 -3.48
CA ALA A 547 18.60 5.92 -2.69
C ALA A 547 18.57 5.64 -1.18
N VAL A 548 18.01 4.51 -0.76
CA VAL A 548 17.98 4.08 0.65
C VAL A 548 19.40 3.78 1.17
N SER A 549 20.24 3.08 0.38
CA SER A 549 21.60 2.75 0.79
C SER A 549 22.53 3.97 0.93
N GLN A 550 22.27 5.04 0.17
CA GLN A 550 23.05 6.27 0.18
C GLN A 550 22.52 7.33 1.17
N GLY A 551 21.41 7.07 1.85
CA GLY A 551 20.76 8.06 2.71
C GLY A 551 20.25 9.29 1.94
N SER A 552 19.74 9.07 0.72
CA SER A 552 19.20 10.12 -0.14
C SER A 552 17.98 10.82 0.48
N SER A 553 17.64 12.00 -0.04
CA SER A 553 16.55 12.81 0.52
C SER A 553 15.19 12.12 0.45
N ASP A 554 14.33 12.39 1.44
CA ASP A 554 12.94 11.92 1.47
C ASP A 554 12.17 12.26 0.18
N SER A 555 12.49 13.39 -0.47
CA SER A 555 11.84 13.77 -1.73
C SER A 555 12.22 12.86 -2.90
N GLN A 556 13.43 12.27 -2.91
CA GLN A 556 13.84 11.30 -3.93
C GLN A 556 13.19 9.94 -3.67
N ILE A 557 13.16 9.48 -2.41
CA ILE A 557 12.49 8.23 -2.03
C ILE A 557 10.97 8.31 -2.29
N LEU A 558 10.36 9.46 -1.99
CA LEU A 558 8.96 9.78 -2.32
C LEU A 558 8.71 9.72 -3.83
N ASP A 559 9.64 10.20 -4.65
CA ASP A 559 9.52 10.16 -6.11
C ASP A 559 9.51 8.76 -6.68
N LEU A 560 10.48 7.96 -6.26
CA LEU A 560 10.61 6.57 -6.67
C LEU A 560 9.42 5.73 -6.19
N SER A 561 8.91 6.01 -4.98
CA SER A 561 7.68 5.40 -4.46
C SER A 561 6.45 5.80 -5.29
N ASN A 562 6.28 7.09 -5.65
CA ASN A 562 5.19 7.54 -6.53
C ASN A 562 5.26 6.89 -7.92
N ARG A 563 6.47 6.79 -8.51
CA ARG A 563 6.73 6.11 -9.78
C ARG A 563 6.35 4.64 -9.70
N PHE A 564 6.80 3.93 -8.66
CA PHE A 564 6.52 2.51 -8.47
C PHE A 564 5.02 2.21 -8.37
N TYR A 565 4.28 2.85 -7.46
CA TYR A 565 2.85 2.59 -7.29
C TYR A 565 1.98 3.12 -8.43
N THR A 566 2.46 4.10 -9.21
CA THR A 566 1.77 4.47 -10.45
C THR A 566 1.96 3.40 -11.51
N LEU A 567 3.15 2.80 -11.61
CA LEU A 567 3.46 1.76 -12.59
C LEU A 567 2.87 0.40 -12.22
N ILE A 568 2.80 0.06 -10.94
CA ILE A 568 2.15 -1.16 -10.42
C ILE A 568 0.98 -0.74 -9.52
N PRO A 569 -0.25 -0.68 -10.04
CA PRO A 569 -1.45 -0.45 -9.23
C PRO A 569 -1.58 -1.37 -8.02
N HIS A 570 -1.69 -0.78 -6.83
CA HIS A 570 -1.91 -1.48 -5.57
C HIS A 570 -3.25 -1.05 -4.94
N ASP A 571 -3.91 -1.96 -4.23
CA ASP A 571 -5.05 -1.67 -3.36
C ASP A 571 -4.60 -1.41 -1.92
N PHE A 572 -4.65 -0.14 -1.50
CA PHE A 572 -4.41 0.26 -0.11
C PHE A 572 -5.72 0.57 0.64
N GLY A 573 -6.88 0.21 0.06
CA GLY A 573 -8.19 0.67 0.51
C GLY A 573 -8.20 2.19 0.68
N MET A 574 -8.66 2.68 1.83
CA MET A 574 -8.66 4.12 2.17
C MET A 574 -7.35 4.65 2.76
N LYS A 575 -6.32 3.82 2.93
CA LYS A 575 -5.02 4.24 3.50
C LYS A 575 -4.17 4.94 2.44
N LYS A 576 -3.18 5.71 2.88
CA LYS A 576 -2.14 6.23 1.96
C LYS A 576 -1.20 5.08 1.57
N PRO A 577 -0.68 5.04 0.33
CA PRO A 577 0.40 4.11 -0.02
C PRO A 577 1.61 4.35 0.91
N PRO A 578 2.28 3.31 1.41
CA PRO A 578 3.46 3.44 2.26
C PRO A 578 4.68 3.87 1.43
N LEU A 579 5.67 4.52 2.06
CA LEU A 579 6.94 4.87 1.41
C LEU A 579 7.88 3.65 1.35
N LEU A 580 8.59 3.49 0.24
CA LEU A 580 9.62 2.46 0.06
C LEU A 580 10.96 2.96 0.62
N ASN A 581 11.06 3.10 1.95
CA ASN A 581 12.19 3.76 2.62
C ASN A 581 13.15 2.82 3.36
N ASN A 582 12.98 1.50 3.23
CA ASN A 582 13.76 0.49 3.94
C ASN A 582 14.01 -0.75 3.08
N ALA A 583 15.10 -1.48 3.36
CA ALA A 583 15.54 -2.63 2.58
C ALA A 583 14.47 -3.73 2.47
N ASP A 584 13.78 -4.03 3.57
CA ASP A 584 12.76 -5.08 3.65
C ASP A 584 11.54 -4.75 2.76
N SER A 585 11.11 -3.49 2.72
CA SER A 585 10.03 -3.03 1.84
C SER A 585 10.39 -3.13 0.36
N VAL A 586 11.67 -2.91 0.00
CA VAL A 586 12.15 -3.14 -1.36
C VAL A 586 12.14 -4.64 -1.65
N GLN A 587 12.73 -5.47 -0.78
CA GLN A 587 12.77 -6.92 -0.94
C GLN A 587 11.36 -7.54 -1.12
N ALA A 588 10.40 -7.14 -0.28
CA ALA A 588 9.01 -7.63 -0.39
C ALA A 588 8.36 -7.26 -1.74
N LYS A 589 8.68 -6.09 -2.31
CA LYS A 589 8.18 -5.68 -3.63
C LYS A 589 8.99 -6.27 -4.80
N VAL A 590 10.23 -6.73 -4.58
CA VAL A 590 10.98 -7.56 -5.55
C VAL A 590 10.36 -8.95 -5.62
N GLU A 591 10.16 -9.60 -4.48
CA GLU A 591 9.51 -10.92 -4.39
C GLU A 591 8.12 -10.89 -5.06
N MET A 592 7.35 -9.82 -4.83
CA MET A 592 6.09 -9.59 -5.54
C MET A 592 6.26 -9.57 -7.08
N LEU A 593 7.24 -8.82 -7.61
CA LEU A 593 7.47 -8.77 -9.06
C LEU A 593 7.95 -10.11 -9.63
N ASP A 594 8.76 -10.87 -8.89
CA ASP A 594 9.22 -12.21 -9.28
C ASP A 594 8.00 -13.14 -9.46
N ASN A 595 7.11 -13.19 -8.46
CA ASN A 595 5.88 -13.99 -8.51
C ASN A 595 4.91 -13.51 -9.60
N LEU A 596 4.78 -12.20 -9.84
CA LEU A 596 3.95 -11.67 -10.94
C LEU A 596 4.46 -12.09 -12.32
N LEU A 597 5.78 -12.14 -12.50
CA LEU A 597 6.41 -12.57 -13.75
C LEU A 597 6.20 -14.08 -13.98
N ASP A 598 6.26 -14.90 -12.94
CA ASP A 598 5.93 -16.33 -13.03
C ASP A 598 4.44 -16.58 -13.29
N ILE A 599 3.53 -15.80 -12.67
CA ILE A 599 2.08 -15.86 -12.95
C ILE A 599 1.78 -15.43 -14.39
N GLU A 600 2.44 -14.39 -14.93
CA GLU A 600 2.31 -14.02 -16.35
C GLU A 600 2.77 -15.16 -17.26
N VAL A 601 3.90 -15.79 -16.96
CA VAL A 601 4.39 -16.96 -17.72
C VAL A 601 3.39 -18.11 -17.66
N ALA A 602 2.87 -18.45 -16.48
CA ALA A 602 1.88 -19.51 -16.31
C ALA A 602 0.61 -19.24 -17.14
N TYR A 603 0.14 -17.99 -17.15
CA TYR A 603 -1.02 -17.57 -17.92
C TYR A 603 -0.75 -17.56 -19.44
N SER A 604 0.45 -17.16 -19.85
CA SER A 604 0.89 -17.18 -21.26
C SER A 604 1.02 -18.61 -21.79
N LEU A 605 1.45 -19.57 -20.96
CA LEU A 605 1.38 -21.00 -21.30
C LEU A 605 -0.08 -21.47 -21.40
N LEU A 606 -0.92 -21.11 -20.43
CA LEU A 606 -2.33 -21.52 -20.44
C LEU A 606 -3.06 -21.01 -21.68
N ARG A 607 -2.83 -19.76 -22.10
CA ARG A 607 -3.33 -19.22 -23.38
C ARG A 607 -2.71 -19.87 -24.62
N GLY A 608 -1.40 -20.07 -24.65
CA GLY A 608 -0.67 -20.48 -25.85
C GLY A 608 -0.80 -21.97 -26.17
N GLY A 609 -1.46 -22.32 -27.28
CA GLY A 609 -1.52 -23.69 -27.79
C GLY A 609 -2.59 -23.86 -28.87
N SER A 610 -2.58 -25.01 -29.57
CA SER A 610 -3.67 -25.40 -30.46
C SER A 610 -4.87 -25.87 -29.63
N ASP A 611 -6.06 -25.31 -29.87
CA ASP A 611 -7.31 -25.75 -29.23
C ASP A 611 -7.82 -27.04 -29.89
N ASP A 612 -7.04 -28.11 -29.76
CA ASP A 612 -7.32 -29.43 -30.33
C ASP A 612 -8.30 -30.20 -29.41
N SER A 613 -9.57 -30.21 -29.84
CA SER A 613 -10.68 -30.86 -29.14
C SER A 613 -10.54 -32.40 -29.01
N SER A 614 -9.51 -33.01 -29.61
CA SER A 614 -9.23 -34.43 -29.45
C SER A 614 -8.46 -34.79 -28.17
N LYS A 615 -7.78 -33.83 -27.52
CA LYS A 615 -6.98 -34.05 -26.31
C LYS A 615 -7.71 -33.62 -25.03
N ASP A 616 -7.36 -34.23 -23.91
CA ASP A 616 -7.82 -33.79 -22.58
C ASP A 616 -7.12 -32.47 -22.18
N PRO A 617 -7.80 -31.49 -21.58
CA PRO A 617 -7.17 -30.25 -21.12
C PRO A 617 -5.98 -30.45 -20.18
N ILE A 618 -5.95 -31.54 -19.37
CA ILE A 618 -4.78 -31.88 -18.56
C ILE A 618 -3.59 -32.26 -19.44
N ASP A 619 -3.80 -33.08 -20.46
CA ASP A 619 -2.74 -33.54 -21.36
C ASP A 619 -2.16 -32.36 -22.16
N VAL A 620 -3.04 -31.45 -22.62
CA VAL A 620 -2.63 -30.18 -23.28
C VAL A 620 -1.78 -29.31 -22.35
N ASN A 621 -2.17 -29.16 -21.08
CA ASN A 621 -1.40 -28.38 -20.10
C ASN A 621 -0.09 -29.08 -19.68
N TYR A 622 -0.06 -30.41 -19.66
CA TYR A 622 1.15 -31.20 -19.44
C TYR A 622 2.16 -31.03 -20.58
N GLU A 623 1.73 -31.14 -21.84
CA GLU A 623 2.59 -30.95 -23.02
C GLU A 623 3.23 -29.55 -23.05
N LYS A 624 2.48 -28.51 -22.66
CA LYS A 624 2.97 -27.13 -22.55
C LYS A 624 4.10 -26.93 -21.54
N LEU A 625 4.23 -27.80 -20.54
CA LEU A 625 5.34 -27.75 -19.57
C LEU A 625 6.65 -28.27 -20.16
N LYS A 626 6.65 -29.00 -21.28
CA LYS A 626 7.87 -29.55 -21.90
C LYS A 626 8.78 -30.29 -20.91
N THR A 627 8.15 -31.07 -20.03
CA THR A 627 8.82 -31.82 -18.98
C THR A 627 8.16 -33.19 -18.88
N ASP A 628 8.96 -34.24 -18.96
CA ASP A 628 8.51 -35.58 -18.65
C ASP A 628 8.46 -35.76 -17.12
N MET A 629 7.33 -36.24 -16.60
CA MET A 629 7.10 -36.40 -15.16
C MET A 629 6.60 -37.81 -14.86
N LYS A 630 7.42 -38.58 -14.15
CA LYS A 630 7.11 -39.96 -13.73
C LYS A 630 6.89 -39.99 -12.22
N VAL A 631 5.82 -40.66 -11.78
CA VAL A 631 5.62 -40.91 -10.34
C VAL A 631 6.66 -41.93 -9.89
N VAL A 632 7.45 -41.58 -8.88
CA VAL A 632 8.40 -42.50 -8.27
C VAL A 632 7.62 -43.42 -7.32
N ASP A 633 7.81 -44.72 -7.47
CA ASP A 633 7.12 -45.69 -6.61
C ASP A 633 7.56 -45.53 -5.15
N ARG A 634 6.61 -45.62 -4.23
CA ARG A 634 6.83 -45.40 -2.80
C ARG A 634 7.81 -46.42 -2.23
N ASP A 635 7.80 -47.64 -2.74
CA ASP A 635 8.64 -48.75 -2.23
C ASP A 635 10.00 -48.84 -2.95
N SER A 636 10.35 -47.86 -3.79
CA SER A 636 11.66 -47.78 -4.44
C SER A 636 12.76 -47.24 -3.51
N GLU A 637 14.00 -47.72 -3.73
CA GLU A 637 15.19 -47.26 -2.99
C GLU A 637 15.42 -45.75 -3.13
N GLU A 638 15.18 -45.17 -4.31
CA GLU A 638 15.31 -43.72 -4.52
C GLU A 638 14.27 -42.93 -3.71
N ALA A 639 13.04 -43.45 -3.55
CA ALA A 639 12.02 -42.84 -2.71
C ALA A 639 12.35 -42.95 -1.21
N GLU A 640 12.95 -44.05 -0.75
CA GLU A 640 13.45 -44.18 0.62
C GLU A 640 14.54 -43.16 0.94
N ILE A 641 15.51 -43.02 0.04
CA ILE A 641 16.59 -42.02 0.12
C ILE A 641 15.99 -40.60 0.24
N ILE A 642 15.04 -40.26 -0.63
CA ILE A 642 14.40 -38.94 -0.62
C ILE A 642 13.61 -38.70 0.67
N ARG A 643 12.81 -39.68 1.14
CA ARG A 643 12.10 -39.58 2.43
C ARG A 643 13.06 -39.42 3.61
N LYS A 644 14.18 -40.15 3.61
CA LYS A 644 15.23 -40.04 4.62
C LYS A 644 15.90 -38.65 4.59
N TYR A 645 16.14 -38.09 3.41
CA TYR A 645 16.70 -36.75 3.24
C TYR A 645 15.74 -35.67 3.78
N VAL A 646 14.43 -35.77 3.49
CA VAL A 646 13.40 -34.89 4.08
C VAL A 646 13.39 -35.02 5.61
N LYS A 647 13.35 -36.25 6.14
CA LYS A 647 13.28 -36.48 7.59
C LYS A 647 14.51 -35.97 8.35
N ASN A 648 15.71 -36.24 7.84
CA ASN A 648 16.96 -35.96 8.55
C ASN A 648 17.36 -34.48 8.54
N THR A 649 16.97 -33.74 7.49
CA THR A 649 17.44 -32.36 7.26
C THR A 649 16.39 -31.29 7.59
N HIS A 650 15.41 -31.66 8.42
CA HIS A 650 14.48 -30.71 9.03
C HIS A 650 15.20 -29.94 10.15
N ALA A 651 15.47 -28.65 9.92
CA ALA A 651 16.15 -27.77 10.85
C ALA A 651 15.42 -27.62 12.20
N THR A 652 16.17 -27.74 13.30
CA THR A 652 15.64 -27.65 14.68
C THR A 652 14.95 -26.32 14.99
N THR A 653 15.36 -25.21 14.37
CA THR A 653 14.72 -23.90 14.55
C THR A 653 13.44 -23.72 13.74
N HIS A 654 13.12 -24.62 12.81
CA HIS A 654 11.90 -24.57 11.98
C HIS A 654 10.85 -25.55 12.52
N ASN A 655 10.62 -25.53 13.83
CA ASN A 655 9.76 -26.49 14.55
C ASN A 655 8.25 -26.17 14.48
N ALA A 656 7.86 -25.03 13.90
CA ALA A 656 6.48 -24.56 13.77
C ALA A 656 5.58 -25.47 12.90
N TYR A 657 6.18 -26.26 12.02
CA TYR A 657 5.51 -27.27 11.21
C TYR A 657 6.37 -28.54 11.11
N ASP A 658 5.73 -29.67 10.83
CA ASP A 658 6.38 -30.90 10.39
C ASP A 658 6.07 -31.15 8.90
N LEU A 659 6.97 -31.84 8.19
CA LEU A 659 6.83 -32.15 6.77
C LEU A 659 6.43 -33.60 6.54
N GLU A 660 5.37 -33.80 5.75
CA GLU A 660 4.87 -35.10 5.32
C GLU A 660 5.01 -35.22 3.79
N VAL A 661 5.73 -36.25 3.31
CA VAL A 661 5.90 -36.47 1.86
C VAL A 661 4.66 -37.19 1.31
N VAL A 662 3.92 -36.49 0.44
CA VAL A 662 2.70 -37.01 -0.20
C VAL A 662 3.08 -37.79 -1.46
N ASP A 663 3.66 -37.10 -2.45
CA ASP A 663 4.06 -37.65 -3.75
C ASP A 663 5.51 -37.26 -4.07
N ILE A 664 6.21 -38.14 -4.79
CA ILE A 664 7.55 -37.90 -5.36
C ILE A 664 7.46 -38.09 -6.88
N PHE A 665 7.86 -37.08 -7.63
CA PHE A 665 7.90 -37.10 -9.09
C PHE A 665 9.35 -37.01 -9.55
N LYS A 666 9.78 -37.91 -10.43
CA LYS A 666 11.02 -37.79 -11.20
C LYS A 666 10.73 -36.93 -12.42
N ILE A 667 11.49 -35.87 -12.60
CA ILE A 667 11.25 -34.85 -13.63
C ILE A 667 12.44 -34.77 -14.58
N GLU A 668 12.17 -34.71 -15.88
CA GLU A 668 13.17 -34.51 -16.93
C GLU A 668 12.71 -33.41 -17.90
N ARG A 669 13.35 -32.25 -17.82
CA ARG A 669 13.04 -31.07 -18.63
C ARG A 669 13.62 -31.17 -20.05
N GLU A 670 12.84 -30.79 -21.07
CA GLU A 670 13.27 -30.71 -22.46
C GLU A 670 14.55 -29.86 -22.60
N GLY A 671 15.62 -30.44 -23.17
CA GLY A 671 16.89 -29.76 -23.41
C GLY A 671 17.81 -29.57 -22.19
N GLU A 672 17.35 -29.84 -20.96
CA GLU A 672 18.14 -29.56 -19.75
C GLU A 672 19.33 -30.52 -19.59
N CYS A 673 19.13 -31.81 -19.88
CA CYS A 673 20.19 -32.81 -19.93
C CYS A 673 21.31 -32.46 -20.93
N GLN A 674 20.96 -31.82 -22.06
CA GLN A 674 21.89 -31.34 -23.08
C GLN A 674 22.65 -30.10 -22.58
N ARG A 675 21.93 -29.12 -22.00
CA ARG A 675 22.51 -27.90 -21.41
C ARG A 675 23.47 -28.22 -20.25
N TYR A 676 23.15 -29.20 -19.42
CA TYR A 676 23.96 -29.64 -18.28
C TYR A 676 25.17 -30.49 -18.67
N LYS A 677 25.25 -31.00 -19.91
CA LYS A 677 26.32 -31.90 -20.38
C LYS A 677 27.75 -31.39 -20.10
N PRO A 678 28.11 -30.09 -20.24
CA PRO A 678 29.44 -29.60 -19.89
C PRO A 678 29.78 -29.75 -18.39
N PHE A 679 28.77 -29.67 -17.54
CA PHE A 679 28.91 -29.68 -16.08
C PHE A 679 28.86 -31.08 -15.47
N LYS A 680 28.44 -32.12 -16.23
CA LYS A 680 28.55 -33.52 -15.80
C LYS A 680 29.98 -33.96 -15.45
N GLN A 681 30.99 -33.33 -16.06
CA GLN A 681 32.41 -33.58 -15.77
C GLN A 681 32.96 -32.71 -14.63
N LEU A 682 32.19 -31.72 -14.15
CA LEU A 682 32.59 -30.92 -13.00
C LEU A 682 32.44 -31.76 -11.72
N HIS A 683 33.40 -31.63 -10.81
CA HIS A 683 33.38 -32.29 -9.50
C HIS A 683 32.39 -31.60 -8.54
N ASN A 684 32.19 -32.17 -7.35
CA ASN A 684 31.30 -31.61 -6.31
C ASN A 684 29.89 -31.31 -6.88
N ARG A 685 29.25 -32.33 -7.45
CA ARG A 685 27.85 -32.30 -7.84
C ARG A 685 27.00 -32.77 -6.66
N ARG A 686 26.07 -31.93 -6.20
CA ARG A 686 25.22 -32.20 -5.03
C ARG A 686 23.75 -32.20 -5.40
N LEU A 687 22.97 -33.05 -4.76
CA LEU A 687 21.51 -33.04 -4.83
C LEU A 687 20.97 -32.12 -3.73
N LEU A 688 20.44 -30.96 -4.11
CA LEU A 688 20.09 -29.88 -3.18
C LEU A 688 18.65 -29.40 -3.33
N TRP A 689 18.10 -28.86 -2.24
CA TRP A 689 16.73 -28.40 -2.12
C TRP A 689 16.53 -26.98 -2.65
N HIS A 690 15.50 -26.77 -3.47
CA HIS A 690 15.01 -25.44 -3.86
C HIS A 690 13.49 -25.37 -3.65
N GLY A 691 13.01 -24.40 -2.88
CA GLY A 691 11.58 -24.14 -2.67
C GLY A 691 11.16 -22.82 -3.31
N SER A 692 9.90 -22.77 -3.74
CA SER A 692 9.27 -21.58 -4.31
C SER A 692 7.76 -21.67 -4.09
N ARG A 693 7.01 -20.58 -4.32
CA ARG A 693 5.54 -20.62 -4.24
C ARG A 693 4.98 -21.56 -5.30
N THR A 694 3.89 -22.28 -4.98
CA THR A 694 3.22 -23.22 -5.90
C THR A 694 2.87 -22.61 -7.26
N THR A 695 2.52 -21.32 -7.29
CA THR A 695 2.25 -20.53 -8.51
C THR A 695 3.42 -20.51 -9.51
N ASN A 696 4.64 -20.63 -9.03
CA ASN A 696 5.85 -20.45 -9.83
C ASN A 696 6.25 -21.74 -10.54
N PHE A 697 5.72 -22.89 -10.13
CA PHE A 697 6.09 -24.19 -10.69
C PHE A 697 5.69 -24.36 -12.15
N ALA A 698 4.64 -23.70 -12.64
CA ALA A 698 4.33 -23.67 -14.08
C ALA A 698 5.43 -22.95 -14.90
N GLY A 699 6.01 -21.87 -14.35
CA GLY A 699 7.17 -21.18 -14.93
C GLY A 699 8.46 -21.99 -14.82
N ILE A 700 8.73 -22.58 -13.64
CA ILE A 700 9.95 -23.36 -13.39
C ILE A 700 9.95 -24.69 -14.18
N LEU A 701 8.80 -25.35 -14.32
CA LEU A 701 8.69 -26.58 -15.12
C LEU A 701 8.70 -26.30 -16.63
N SER A 702 8.38 -25.11 -17.12
CA SER A 702 8.53 -24.77 -18.54
C SER A 702 9.92 -24.21 -18.90
N GLN A 703 10.42 -23.23 -18.15
CA GLN A 703 11.65 -22.47 -18.48
C GLN A 703 12.89 -22.87 -17.67
N GLY A 704 12.71 -23.58 -16.55
CA GLY A 704 13.75 -23.96 -15.60
C GLY A 704 13.92 -22.93 -14.49
N LEU A 705 14.85 -23.19 -13.57
CA LEU A 705 15.25 -22.17 -12.60
C LEU A 705 16.01 -21.04 -13.31
N ARG A 706 15.57 -19.80 -13.07
CA ARG A 706 16.06 -18.58 -13.71
C ARG A 706 16.79 -17.73 -12.69
N ILE A 707 17.75 -16.92 -13.16
CA ILE A 707 18.40 -15.89 -12.35
C ILE A 707 17.56 -14.61 -12.46
N ALA A 708 17.44 -13.87 -11.35
CA ALA A 708 16.74 -12.59 -11.32
C ALA A 708 17.23 -11.64 -12.43
N PRO A 709 16.35 -10.89 -13.10
CA PRO A 709 16.68 -10.10 -14.29
C PRO A 709 17.70 -8.99 -13.97
N PRO A 710 18.50 -8.51 -14.95
CA PRO A 710 19.55 -7.53 -14.70
C PRO A 710 19.02 -6.21 -14.12
N GLU A 711 17.76 -5.86 -14.40
CA GLU A 711 17.08 -4.67 -13.87
C GLU A 711 16.71 -4.76 -12.38
N ALA A 712 16.56 -5.97 -11.81
CA ALA A 712 16.17 -6.14 -10.40
C ALA A 712 17.22 -5.52 -9.44
N PRO A 713 16.83 -5.01 -8.26
CA PRO A 713 17.81 -4.67 -7.23
C PRO A 713 18.58 -5.92 -6.75
N VAL A 714 19.72 -5.70 -6.11
CA VAL A 714 20.53 -6.77 -5.50
C VAL A 714 20.16 -7.02 -4.02
N THR A 715 19.51 -6.06 -3.36
CA THR A 715 18.96 -6.22 -2.00
C THR A 715 17.85 -7.26 -1.98
N GLY A 716 17.87 -8.12 -0.97
CA GLY A 716 17.08 -9.35 -0.88
C GLY A 716 17.88 -10.61 -1.20
N TYR A 717 18.95 -10.50 -2.00
CA TYR A 717 19.83 -11.63 -2.32
C TYR A 717 21.15 -11.53 -1.54
N MET A 718 21.34 -12.41 -0.54
CA MET A 718 22.48 -12.37 0.40
C MET A 718 23.85 -12.43 -0.29
N PHE A 719 23.93 -13.13 -1.42
CA PHE A 719 25.13 -13.31 -2.23
C PHE A 719 24.97 -12.78 -3.66
N GLY A 720 24.02 -11.86 -3.88
CA GLY A 720 23.71 -11.34 -5.22
C GLY A 720 22.87 -12.30 -6.07
N LYS A 721 22.65 -11.94 -7.35
CA LYS A 721 21.70 -12.63 -8.23
C LYS A 721 22.24 -13.97 -8.70
N GLY A 722 21.58 -15.05 -8.33
CA GLY A 722 21.90 -16.42 -8.72
C GLY A 722 20.74 -17.37 -8.38
N ILE A 723 20.90 -18.66 -8.66
CA ILE A 723 19.94 -19.69 -8.22
C ILE A 723 20.39 -20.19 -6.85
N TYR A 724 19.54 -20.02 -5.85
CA TYR A 724 19.80 -20.39 -4.46
C TYR A 724 19.28 -21.81 -4.14
N PHE A 725 20.09 -22.58 -3.45
CA PHE A 725 19.77 -23.91 -2.94
C PHE A 725 20.18 -24.05 -1.47
N ALA A 726 19.54 -24.97 -0.75
CA ALA A 726 19.95 -25.39 0.60
C ALA A 726 20.18 -26.91 0.65
N ASP A 727 21.00 -27.34 1.60
CA ASP A 727 21.14 -28.76 1.98
C ASP A 727 20.13 -29.18 3.07
N MET A 728 19.47 -28.21 3.72
CA MET A 728 18.41 -28.44 4.71
C MET A 728 17.02 -28.25 4.09
N VAL A 729 16.20 -29.31 4.06
CA VAL A 729 14.88 -29.29 3.42
C VAL A 729 13.98 -28.19 3.97
N SER A 730 13.92 -28.01 5.30
CA SER A 730 12.98 -27.05 5.91
C SER A 730 13.42 -25.60 5.75
N LYS A 731 14.68 -25.34 5.34
CA LYS A 731 15.08 -23.99 4.93
C LYS A 731 14.47 -23.63 3.58
N SER A 732 14.57 -24.53 2.60
CA SER A 732 13.94 -24.36 1.30
C SER A 732 12.41 -24.44 1.38
N ALA A 733 11.85 -25.27 2.26
CA ALA A 733 10.39 -25.41 2.46
C ALA A 733 9.70 -24.12 2.95
N ASN A 734 10.40 -23.22 3.64
CA ASN A 734 9.85 -21.91 4.02
C ASN A 734 9.46 -21.06 2.79
N TYR A 735 10.19 -21.20 1.68
CA TYR A 735 9.90 -20.51 0.41
C TYR A 735 8.71 -21.12 -0.35
N CYS A 736 8.05 -22.14 0.18
CA CYS A 736 6.77 -22.62 -0.36
C CYS A 736 5.58 -21.70 0.03
N HIS A 737 5.73 -20.86 1.06
CA HIS A 737 4.68 -19.98 1.63
C HIS A 737 3.33 -20.67 1.92
N THR A 738 3.37 -21.93 2.34
CA THR A 738 2.17 -22.68 2.79
C THR A 738 1.60 -22.13 4.09
N SER A 739 0.32 -22.40 4.36
CA SER A 739 -0.40 -21.96 5.56
C SER A 739 -1.36 -23.03 6.07
N GLN A 740 -2.01 -22.83 7.22
CA GLN A 740 -3.04 -23.76 7.72
C GLN A 740 -4.24 -23.88 6.76
N GLY A 741 -4.55 -22.80 6.02
CA GLY A 741 -5.62 -22.79 5.01
C GLY A 741 -5.16 -23.26 3.63
N ASP A 742 -3.86 -23.53 3.44
CA ASP A 742 -3.28 -24.05 2.21
C ASP A 742 -2.00 -24.85 2.54
N PRO A 743 -2.15 -26.10 3.02
CA PRO A 743 -1.07 -26.84 3.66
C PRO A 743 -0.21 -27.64 2.67
N ILE A 744 -0.48 -27.59 1.36
CA ILE A 744 0.26 -28.38 0.36
C ILE A 744 1.23 -27.47 -0.39
N GLY A 745 2.51 -27.82 -0.35
CA GLY A 745 3.58 -27.11 -1.03
C GLY A 745 4.38 -28.01 -1.96
N LEU A 746 5.07 -27.38 -2.92
CA LEU A 746 5.96 -28.05 -3.86
C LEU A 746 7.42 -27.64 -3.59
N ILE A 747 8.33 -28.60 -3.68
CA ILE A 747 9.78 -28.38 -3.48
C ILE A 747 10.58 -29.23 -4.47
N LEU A 748 11.70 -28.71 -4.95
CA LEU A 748 12.59 -29.36 -5.93
C LEU A 748 13.83 -29.95 -5.27
N LEU A 749 14.31 -31.05 -5.84
CA LEU A 749 15.69 -31.51 -5.76
C LEU A 749 16.36 -31.34 -7.14
N GLY A 750 17.42 -30.54 -7.18
CA GLY A 750 18.27 -30.37 -8.36
C GLY A 750 19.64 -30.99 -8.15
N GLU A 751 20.16 -31.64 -9.20
CA GLU A 751 21.59 -31.94 -9.34
C GLU A 751 22.31 -30.63 -9.71
N VAL A 752 23.08 -30.09 -8.77
CA VAL A 752 23.77 -28.79 -8.90
C VAL A 752 25.28 -29.02 -8.99
N ALA A 753 25.88 -28.56 -10.08
CA ALA A 753 27.32 -28.65 -10.31
C ALA A 753 28.06 -27.47 -9.63
N LEU A 754 28.45 -27.66 -8.37
CA LEU A 754 29.10 -26.61 -7.58
C LEU A 754 30.57 -26.42 -7.94
N GLY A 755 31.30 -27.51 -8.23
CA GLY A 755 32.74 -27.47 -8.46
C GLY A 755 33.49 -26.80 -7.31
N ASN A 756 34.52 -26.03 -7.66
CA ASN A 756 35.22 -25.13 -6.72
C ASN A 756 34.27 -24.05 -6.18
N MET A 757 33.83 -24.21 -4.94
CA MET A 757 33.00 -23.24 -4.21
C MET A 757 33.83 -22.04 -3.71
N TYR A 758 33.26 -20.84 -3.75
CA TYR A 758 33.75 -19.65 -3.04
C TYR A 758 33.00 -19.53 -1.71
N GLU A 759 33.70 -19.71 -0.60
CA GLU A 759 33.06 -19.80 0.72
C GLU A 759 32.98 -18.44 1.41
N LEU A 760 31.81 -18.08 1.91
CA LEU A 760 31.52 -16.79 2.54
C LEU A 760 30.81 -16.99 3.88
N LYS A 761 31.17 -16.16 4.88
CA LYS A 761 30.57 -16.17 6.24
C LYS A 761 29.57 -15.03 6.49
N GLN A 762 29.57 -14.01 5.63
CA GLN A 762 28.81 -12.78 5.80
C GLN A 762 28.17 -12.41 4.46
N ALA A 763 27.03 -11.72 4.51
CA ALA A 763 26.34 -11.22 3.31
C ALA A 763 27.30 -10.39 2.44
N SER A 764 27.33 -10.68 1.14
CA SER A 764 28.24 -10.02 0.20
C SER A 764 27.65 -10.06 -1.21
N HIS A 765 27.21 -8.90 -1.70
CA HIS A 765 26.63 -8.77 -3.04
C HIS A 765 27.70 -8.93 -4.11
N ILE A 766 27.96 -10.17 -4.54
CA ILE A 766 28.91 -10.43 -5.61
C ILE A 766 28.26 -10.25 -6.99
N SER A 767 28.98 -9.60 -7.89
CA SER A 767 28.61 -9.44 -9.30
C SER A 767 29.42 -10.37 -10.23
N LYS A 768 30.56 -10.88 -9.75
CA LYS A 768 31.45 -11.77 -10.50
C LYS A 768 32.19 -12.70 -9.54
N LEU A 769 32.25 -13.99 -9.89
CA LEU A 769 33.00 -14.99 -9.13
C LEU A 769 34.52 -14.77 -9.22
N PRO A 770 35.30 -15.08 -8.17
CA PRO A 770 36.76 -15.16 -8.25
C PRO A 770 37.22 -16.17 -9.30
N LYS A 771 38.39 -15.95 -9.91
CA LYS A 771 38.94 -16.81 -10.97
C LYS A 771 39.06 -18.27 -10.49
N GLY A 772 38.49 -19.20 -11.27
CA GLY A 772 38.52 -20.64 -10.96
C GLY A 772 37.48 -21.11 -9.93
N LYS A 773 36.54 -20.24 -9.51
CA LYS A 773 35.35 -20.59 -8.72
C LYS A 773 34.13 -20.67 -9.63
N HIS A 774 33.23 -21.62 -9.36
CA HIS A 774 32.03 -21.88 -10.18
C HIS A 774 30.72 -21.64 -9.42
N SER A 775 30.78 -21.55 -8.09
CA SER A 775 29.63 -21.36 -7.20
C SER A 775 30.05 -20.62 -5.93
N VAL A 776 29.06 -20.18 -5.15
CA VAL A 776 29.27 -19.67 -3.77
C VAL A 776 28.65 -20.64 -2.78
N LYS A 777 29.31 -20.78 -1.62
CA LYS A 777 28.77 -21.42 -0.44
C LYS A 777 28.68 -20.41 0.70
N GLY A 778 27.47 -20.07 1.12
CA GLY A 778 27.23 -19.43 2.40
C GLY A 778 27.44 -20.45 3.52
N LEU A 779 28.42 -20.22 4.40
CA LEU A 779 28.75 -21.13 5.50
C LEU A 779 27.80 -20.92 6.68
N GLY A 780 26.92 -21.89 6.94
CA GLY A 780 26.04 -21.88 8.10
C GLY A 780 26.69 -22.43 9.38
N LYS A 781 26.10 -22.14 10.54
CA LYS A 781 26.47 -22.75 11.84
C LYS A 781 26.13 -24.25 11.89
N THR A 782 25.07 -24.66 11.22
CA THR A 782 24.63 -26.05 11.11
C THR A 782 24.75 -26.55 9.67
N THR A 783 25.30 -27.74 9.52
CA THR A 783 25.48 -28.47 8.25
C THR A 783 25.01 -29.91 8.43
N PRO A 784 24.44 -30.59 7.41
CA PRO A 784 24.28 -32.04 7.48
C PRO A 784 25.62 -32.73 7.74
N ASP A 785 25.60 -33.79 8.55
CA ASP A 785 26.78 -34.62 8.83
C ASP A 785 27.42 -35.14 7.52
N PRO A 786 28.65 -34.68 7.18
CA PRO A 786 29.31 -35.10 5.95
C PRO A 786 29.59 -36.61 5.89
N SER A 787 29.80 -37.26 7.04
CA SER A 787 30.11 -38.69 7.12
C SER A 787 28.91 -39.59 6.79
N ALA A 788 27.69 -39.05 6.91
CA ALA A 788 26.44 -39.72 6.58
C ALA A 788 25.93 -39.40 5.15
N SER A 789 26.72 -38.70 4.34
CA SER A 789 26.40 -38.42 2.94
C SER A 789 26.43 -39.70 2.11
N ILE A 790 25.46 -39.87 1.21
CA ILE A 790 25.42 -41.01 0.29
C ILE A 790 25.57 -40.54 -1.16
N THR A 791 25.73 -41.49 -2.09
CA THR A 791 25.76 -41.20 -3.53
C THR A 791 24.52 -41.80 -4.20
N LEU A 792 23.83 -40.99 -5.02
CA LEU A 792 22.71 -41.41 -5.87
C LEU A 792 23.03 -41.00 -7.31
N ASP A 793 23.00 -41.94 -8.26
CA ASP A 793 23.34 -41.69 -9.69
C ASP A 793 24.68 -40.96 -9.92
N GLY A 794 25.66 -41.14 -9.03
CA GLY A 794 26.95 -40.42 -9.10
C GLY A 794 26.89 -38.95 -8.63
N VAL A 795 25.90 -38.59 -7.81
CA VAL A 795 25.68 -37.27 -7.19
C VAL A 795 25.70 -37.41 -5.66
N GLU A 796 26.35 -36.48 -4.97
CA GLU A 796 26.39 -36.46 -3.49
C GLU A 796 25.04 -36.00 -2.92
N VAL A 797 24.47 -36.80 -2.01
CA VAL A 797 23.22 -36.50 -1.29
C VAL A 797 23.55 -36.29 0.20
N PRO A 798 23.65 -35.03 0.68
CA PRO A 798 24.03 -34.72 2.06
C PRO A 798 22.85 -34.89 3.03
N LEU A 799 22.38 -36.13 3.19
CA LEU A 799 21.22 -36.50 4.02
C LEU A 799 21.52 -36.78 5.50
N GLY A 800 22.71 -36.37 5.97
CA GLY A 800 23.09 -36.45 7.38
C GLY A 800 22.19 -35.58 8.28
N ILE A 801 22.13 -35.90 9.56
CA ILE A 801 21.45 -35.04 10.54
C ILE A 801 22.30 -33.77 10.73
N GLY A 802 21.65 -32.64 11.03
CA GLY A 802 22.34 -31.36 11.23
C GLY A 802 23.30 -31.39 12.44
N ILE A 803 24.59 -31.17 12.18
CA ILE A 803 25.67 -31.02 13.18
C ILE A 803 26.27 -29.60 13.12
N SER A 804 27.08 -29.23 14.11
CA SER A 804 27.85 -27.99 14.07
C SER A 804 28.88 -28.03 12.93
N SER A 805 28.96 -26.96 12.14
CA SER A 805 29.94 -26.82 11.04
C SER A 805 31.35 -26.45 11.51
N GLY A 806 31.52 -26.10 12.79
CA GLY A 806 32.74 -25.49 13.32
C GLY A 806 32.92 -24.01 12.95
N VAL A 807 31.99 -23.41 12.19
CA VAL A 807 32.05 -21.99 11.77
C VAL A 807 31.13 -21.15 12.65
N ASN A 808 31.72 -20.49 13.66
CA ASN A 808 30.95 -19.65 14.60
C ASN A 808 30.75 -18.21 14.08
N ASP A 809 31.72 -17.64 13.36
CA ASP A 809 31.76 -16.24 12.93
C ASP A 809 30.93 -15.96 11.66
N THR A 810 29.71 -16.49 11.60
CA THR A 810 28.81 -16.40 10.45
C THR A 810 27.44 -15.82 10.83
N CYS A 811 26.86 -15.04 9.91
CA CYS A 811 25.49 -14.55 10.02
C CYS A 811 24.44 -15.63 9.63
N LEU A 812 24.87 -16.75 9.05
CA LEU A 812 23.99 -17.82 8.59
C LEU A 812 23.80 -18.92 9.63
N LEU A 813 22.54 -19.31 9.90
CA LEU A 813 22.25 -20.50 10.71
C LEU A 813 22.51 -21.81 9.95
N TYR A 814 22.21 -21.83 8.65
CA TYR A 814 22.30 -23.00 7.76
C TYR A 814 22.96 -22.61 6.45
N ASN A 815 23.59 -23.59 5.78
CA ASN A 815 24.29 -23.36 4.52
C ASN A 815 23.37 -22.78 3.42
N GLU A 816 24.02 -22.19 2.41
CA GLU A 816 23.42 -21.82 1.12
C GLU A 816 24.39 -22.15 0.01
N TYR A 817 23.88 -22.59 -1.14
CA TYR A 817 24.66 -22.86 -2.33
C TYR A 817 24.07 -22.03 -3.47
N ILE A 818 24.91 -21.23 -4.13
CA ILE A 818 24.47 -20.29 -5.15
C ILE A 818 25.27 -20.53 -6.43
N VAL A 819 24.57 -20.75 -7.53
CA VAL A 819 25.14 -20.83 -8.88
C VAL A 819 24.70 -19.64 -9.73
N TYR A 820 25.60 -19.18 -10.59
CA TYR A 820 25.46 -17.94 -11.37
C TYR A 820 25.30 -18.21 -12.87
N ASP A 821 25.16 -19.49 -13.24
CA ASP A 821 24.78 -19.97 -14.56
C ASP A 821 23.63 -20.97 -14.43
N ILE A 822 22.55 -20.75 -15.18
CA ILE A 822 21.38 -21.63 -15.26
C ILE A 822 21.73 -23.04 -15.78
N ALA A 823 22.85 -23.18 -16.49
CA ALA A 823 23.33 -24.45 -17.02
C ALA A 823 24.01 -25.34 -15.96
N GLN A 824 24.35 -24.81 -14.78
CA GLN A 824 24.88 -25.59 -13.65
C GLN A 824 23.80 -26.37 -12.87
N VAL A 825 22.53 -26.27 -13.28
CA VAL A 825 21.39 -26.91 -12.63
C VAL A 825 20.72 -27.91 -13.57
N ASN A 826 20.41 -29.08 -13.04
CA ASN A 826 19.65 -30.13 -13.68
C ASN A 826 18.60 -30.65 -12.69
N LEU A 827 17.32 -30.33 -12.89
CA LEU A 827 16.26 -30.74 -11.97
C LEU A 827 16.04 -32.27 -12.07
N LYS A 828 15.83 -32.91 -10.92
CA LYS A 828 15.72 -34.39 -10.83
C LYS A 828 14.41 -34.86 -10.24
N TYR A 829 14.03 -34.26 -9.11
CA TYR A 829 12.81 -34.62 -8.41
C TYR A 829 12.01 -33.39 -8.04
N LEU A 830 10.70 -33.54 -8.10
CA LEU A 830 9.70 -32.62 -7.56
C LEU A 830 8.95 -33.38 -6.48
N LEU A 831 8.91 -32.83 -5.28
CA LEU A 831 8.18 -33.40 -4.15
C LEU A 831 6.94 -32.55 -3.87
N LYS A 832 5.85 -33.23 -3.56
CA LYS A 832 4.64 -32.64 -3.01
C LYS A 832 4.60 -32.92 -1.52
N LEU A 833 4.72 -31.87 -0.72
CA LEU A 833 4.80 -31.93 0.74
C LEU A 833 3.51 -31.37 1.35
N LYS A 834 3.08 -32.00 2.45
CA LYS A 834 2.05 -31.49 3.34
C LYS A 834 2.70 -30.94 4.61
N PHE A 835 2.36 -29.69 4.94
CA PHE A 835 2.88 -28.96 6.09
C PHE A 835 1.90 -29.09 7.25
N ASN A 836 2.29 -29.87 8.26
CA ASN A 836 1.50 -30.10 9.45
C ASN A 836 1.89 -29.06 10.52
N PHE A 837 1.21 -27.91 10.50
CA PHE A 837 1.45 -26.81 11.43
C PHE A 837 1.04 -27.14 12.87
N LYS A 838 1.92 -26.87 13.84
CA LYS A 838 1.65 -27.09 15.27
C LYS A 838 0.87 -25.91 15.85
N THR A 839 -0.45 -25.92 15.68
CA THR A 839 -1.33 -24.97 16.37
C THR A 839 -1.36 -25.27 17.87
N SER A 840 -0.61 -24.50 18.65
CA SER A 840 -0.89 -24.37 20.08
C SER A 840 -2.26 -23.73 20.24
N LEU A 841 -3.23 -24.48 20.79
CA LEU A 841 -4.59 -24.03 21.11
C LEU A 841 -4.59 -23.24 22.43
N TRP A 842 -3.92 -22.08 22.45
CA TRP A 842 -3.81 -21.19 23.62
C TRP A 842 -3.81 -19.73 23.18
#